data_AF-A0A8J7IXX2-F1
#
_entry.id   AF-A0A8J7IXX2-F1
#
_cell.length_a   1.000
_cell.length_b   1.000
_cell.length_c   1.000
_cell.angle_alpha   90.00
_cell.angle_beta   90.00
_cell.angle_gamma   90.00
#
_symmetry.space_group_name_H-M   'P 1'
#
loop_
_entity.id
_entity.type
_entity.pdbx_description
1 polymer ?
#
loop_
_entity_poly.entity_id
_entity_poly.type
_entity_poly.pdbx_seq_one_letter_code
_entity_poly.pdbx_strand_id
1 'polypeptide(L)'
;MKIKGFFIIVVMLLSCKTEVVEPPVPFGPLPTKSQLAWHDIEFYAFIHLTINTFTDKEWGFGDESPQLFNPTAFDAEQIVLSCKNAGMKGLVLTAKHHDGFCLWPTKTTEHNISKSPYKDGKGDIVKEIVDACRKHGLQVGMYLSPWDRNTATYGTQEYITMFRAQLTELLTNYGDVFEVWFDGANGGSGYYGGANEERKIDRLSYYDWENTFNLIYELQPNAVIFSDLGPGARWVGTEAGYSGDPCWHRYTPHGRNGNKPGIGETMYLEALNGHREGDFWIPAETNTSIRPGWFYHEHEDDKVKSPERLVKLYYESLGHGTNLILNLPPDRRGLIHENDIASLTKFKEIIDATFSTNLAEGAVISASNVRGNSPQYSADNLLDDSQQTYWTTDNDITESNLVVEFPKETEFNVINLREYIPLGQRIWGWAIDKWEDNSWKEFAKGESIGNRRLWKGALQITNKIRIRITEAPVCPALTEISVHLEPVQLAPPIIQRTETGNIKITSNGFIRYTLDGSDPTEQSAIYENEIPFEKGGTIKSKVFYKDKSSEIATSTFTHSKHLWNIIEASSSVKNREATKLIDDNERTFWQSDDRDKKRDIVIDFGEILNIKGFSVLPRQSEIKNGIITHYEFYTSLDSEKWKLAKAGEFSNIVNNPIEQFVSLDAIEKAKFIKFKAVKVYEANYARLAELGVIVD
;
A
#
# COMPACT_ATOMS: atom_id res chain seq x y z
N MET A 1 65.84 78.81 2.57
CA MET A 1 64.36 78.94 2.57
C MET A 1 63.77 77.60 2.15
N LYS A 2 62.72 77.14 2.84
CA LYS A 2 62.23 75.75 2.97
C LYS A 2 62.05 74.99 1.65
N ILE A 3 62.72 73.84 1.51
CA ILE A 3 62.45 72.85 0.45
C ILE A 3 61.55 71.77 1.07
N LYS A 4 60.29 71.72 0.62
CA LYS A 4 59.29 70.73 1.05
C LYS A 4 59.44 69.47 0.18
N GLY A 5 59.77 68.35 0.80
CA GLY A 5 59.61 67.02 0.20
C GLY A 5 58.14 66.60 0.27
N PHE A 6 57.57 66.24 -0.88
CA PHE A 6 56.21 65.70 -1.01
C PHE A 6 56.34 64.16 -0.99
N PHE A 7 55.83 63.52 0.06
CA PHE A 7 55.78 62.06 0.16
C PHE A 7 54.54 61.58 -0.60
N ILE A 8 54.73 60.84 -1.69
CA ILE A 8 53.65 60.14 -2.41
C ILE A 8 53.41 58.82 -1.68
N ILE A 9 52.27 58.68 -1.01
CA ILE A 9 51.77 57.40 -0.50
C ILE A 9 50.88 56.81 -1.58
N VAL A 10 51.36 55.74 -2.22
CA VAL A 10 50.56 54.89 -3.11
C VAL A 10 49.76 53.93 -2.22
N VAL A 11 48.45 54.12 -2.15
CA VAL A 11 47.53 53.13 -1.58
C VAL A 11 47.14 52.17 -2.70
N MET A 12 47.70 50.96 -2.69
CA MET A 12 47.23 49.86 -3.55
C MET A 12 45.87 49.39 -3.04
N LEU A 13 44.82 49.64 -3.82
CA LEU A 13 43.54 48.97 -3.67
C LEU A 13 43.67 47.54 -4.22
N LEU A 14 43.92 46.58 -3.34
CA LEU A 14 43.75 45.16 -3.63
C LEU A 14 42.25 44.87 -3.74
N SER A 15 41.77 44.82 -4.98
CA SER A 15 40.44 44.29 -5.28
C SER A 15 40.47 42.78 -5.05
N CYS A 16 39.96 42.31 -3.89
CA CYS A 16 39.65 40.90 -3.68
C CYS A 16 38.63 40.46 -4.74
N LYS A 17 39.10 39.81 -5.81
CA LYS A 17 38.23 38.95 -6.62
C LYS A 17 37.95 37.73 -5.76
N THR A 18 36.74 37.59 -5.23
CA THR A 18 36.25 36.29 -4.77
C THR A 18 36.22 35.38 -6.00
N GLU A 19 37.12 34.39 -6.05
CA GLU A 19 37.05 33.34 -7.06
C GLU A 19 35.70 32.63 -6.90
N VAL A 20 34.90 32.66 -7.97
CA VAL A 20 33.65 31.91 -8.04
C VAL A 20 34.02 30.44 -8.12
N VAL A 21 33.61 29.64 -7.13
CA VAL A 21 33.82 28.20 -7.16
C VAL A 21 32.69 27.58 -7.98
N GLU A 22 33.03 27.05 -9.15
CA GLU A 22 32.05 26.47 -10.08
C GLU A 22 31.39 25.20 -9.49
N PRO A 23 30.10 24.95 -9.77
CA PRO A 23 29.42 23.74 -9.33
C PRO A 23 30.04 22.47 -9.96
N PRO A 24 29.83 21.29 -9.33
CA PRO A 24 30.17 20.02 -9.97
C PRO A 24 29.45 19.87 -11.32
N VAL A 25 30.12 19.24 -12.29
CA VAL A 25 29.48 18.85 -13.55
C VAL A 25 28.41 17.78 -13.26
N PRO A 26 27.19 17.87 -13.84
CA PRO A 26 26.17 16.83 -13.70
C PRO A 26 26.66 15.42 -14.09
N PHE A 27 26.09 14.37 -13.47
CA PHE A 27 26.52 12.99 -13.67
C PHE A 27 25.37 12.07 -14.06
N GLY A 28 25.58 11.25 -15.09
CA GLY A 28 24.58 10.29 -15.58
C GLY A 28 23.36 10.97 -16.23
N PRO A 29 22.26 10.23 -16.43
CA PRO A 29 21.01 10.84 -16.87
C PRO A 29 20.46 11.74 -15.78
N LEU A 30 19.79 12.82 -16.20
CA LEU A 30 19.30 13.86 -15.29
C LEU A 30 17.77 13.90 -15.30
N PRO A 31 17.14 14.24 -14.16
CA PRO A 31 15.72 14.53 -14.15
C PRO A 31 15.41 15.76 -15.00
N THR A 32 14.30 15.71 -15.73
CA THR A 32 13.68 16.90 -16.31
C THR A 32 13.10 17.79 -15.21
N LYS A 33 12.75 19.04 -15.55
CA LYS A 33 12.05 19.95 -14.62
C LYS A 33 10.74 19.35 -14.10
N SER A 34 9.99 18.67 -14.96
CA SER A 34 8.74 18.00 -14.61
C SER A 34 8.98 16.83 -13.64
N GLN A 35 10.04 16.05 -13.84
CA GLN A 35 10.42 14.98 -12.92
C GLN A 35 10.91 15.50 -11.57
N LEU A 36 11.64 16.64 -11.53
CA LEU A 36 11.99 17.31 -10.27
C LEU A 36 10.73 17.74 -9.52
N ALA A 37 9.81 18.43 -10.20
CA ALA A 37 8.54 18.84 -9.60
C ALA A 37 7.71 17.64 -9.11
N TRP A 38 7.75 16.52 -9.84
CA TRP A 38 7.10 15.27 -9.46
C TRP A 38 7.74 14.64 -8.22
N HIS A 39 9.07 14.63 -8.11
CA HIS A 39 9.78 14.17 -6.91
C HIS A 39 9.42 14.97 -5.65
N ASP A 40 9.06 16.25 -5.79
CA ASP A 40 8.63 17.10 -4.67
C ASP A 40 7.21 16.77 -4.16
N ILE A 41 6.40 16.09 -4.97
CA ILE A 41 5.04 15.67 -4.58
C ILE A 41 5.13 14.56 -3.52
N GLU A 42 6.03 13.60 -3.72
CA GLU A 42 6.35 12.46 -2.84
C GLU A 42 5.20 11.49 -2.53
N PHE A 43 4.08 11.99 -2.01
CA PHE A 43 2.94 11.21 -1.54
C PHE A 43 1.63 11.78 -2.08
N TYR A 44 0.88 10.96 -2.82
CA TYR A 44 -0.39 11.37 -3.45
C TYR A 44 -1.40 10.21 -3.55
N ALA A 45 -2.64 10.56 -3.84
CA ALA A 45 -3.74 9.61 -3.90
C ALA A 45 -3.90 8.98 -5.29
N PHE A 46 -4.35 7.74 -5.31
CA PHE A 46 -5.06 7.16 -6.45
C PHE A 46 -6.55 7.04 -6.11
N ILE A 47 -7.45 7.35 -7.04
CA ILE A 47 -8.88 7.19 -6.84
C ILE A 47 -9.44 6.29 -7.93
N HIS A 48 -9.68 5.03 -7.57
CA HIS A 48 -10.47 4.11 -8.40
C HIS A 48 -11.95 4.28 -8.11
N LEU A 49 -12.64 4.88 -9.07
CA LEU A 49 -14.09 5.00 -9.10
C LEU A 49 -14.54 4.87 -10.55
N THR A 50 -15.30 3.82 -10.87
CA THR A 50 -16.00 3.67 -12.16
C THR A 50 -17.29 2.89 -11.92
N ILE A 51 -17.88 2.33 -12.98
CA ILE A 51 -19.02 1.42 -12.89
C ILE A 51 -18.72 0.17 -12.03
N ASN A 52 -17.45 -0.18 -11.87
CA ASN A 52 -16.98 -1.34 -11.12
C ASN A 52 -17.35 -1.29 -9.62
N THR A 53 -17.32 -0.10 -9.01
CA THR A 53 -17.79 0.14 -7.63
C THR A 53 -19.23 -0.33 -7.42
N PHE A 54 -20.07 -0.24 -8.45
CA PHE A 54 -21.50 -0.60 -8.41
C PHE A 54 -21.76 -2.05 -8.83
N THR A 55 -20.74 -2.76 -9.31
CA THR A 55 -20.84 -4.17 -9.73
C THR A 55 -20.00 -5.12 -8.91
N ASP A 56 -19.26 -4.60 -7.92
CA ASP A 56 -18.43 -5.41 -7.01
C ASP A 56 -17.32 -6.17 -7.74
N LYS A 57 -16.69 -5.52 -8.72
CA LYS A 57 -15.62 -6.10 -9.54
C LYS A 57 -14.36 -5.26 -9.44
N GLU A 58 -13.21 -5.90 -9.42
CA GLU A 58 -11.94 -5.22 -9.69
C GLU A 58 -11.87 -4.82 -11.17
N TRP A 59 -12.22 -5.73 -12.08
CA TRP A 59 -12.25 -5.47 -13.53
C TRP A 59 -13.63 -5.77 -14.13
N GLY A 60 -14.36 -4.72 -14.51
CA GLY A 60 -15.59 -4.84 -15.30
C GLY A 60 -15.34 -5.43 -16.69
N PHE A 61 -16.35 -6.12 -17.24
CA PHE A 61 -16.25 -6.82 -18.52
C PHE A 61 -16.49 -5.92 -19.74
N GLY A 62 -17.01 -4.71 -19.50
CA GLY A 62 -17.34 -3.70 -20.50
C GLY A 62 -18.80 -3.73 -20.97
N ASP A 63 -19.61 -4.65 -20.43
CA ASP A 63 -21.05 -4.77 -20.71
C ASP A 63 -21.91 -4.12 -19.62
N GLU A 64 -21.29 -3.56 -18.58
CA GLU A 64 -21.99 -2.95 -17.47
C GLU A 64 -22.91 -1.81 -17.94
N SER A 65 -24.14 -1.78 -17.46
CA SER A 65 -25.07 -0.71 -17.85
C SER A 65 -24.68 0.61 -17.20
N PRO A 66 -24.52 1.73 -17.96
CA PRO A 66 -24.36 3.07 -17.39
C PRO A 66 -25.40 3.44 -16.33
N GLN A 67 -26.57 2.80 -16.34
CA GLN A 67 -27.63 3.00 -15.36
C GLN A 67 -27.26 2.59 -13.93
N LEU A 68 -26.23 1.74 -13.78
CA LEU A 68 -25.74 1.32 -12.46
C LEU A 68 -24.91 2.40 -11.77
N PHE A 69 -24.33 3.35 -12.53
CA PHE A 69 -23.53 4.43 -11.97
C PHE A 69 -24.45 5.48 -11.34
N ASN A 70 -24.66 5.40 -10.03
CA ASN A 70 -25.52 6.33 -9.32
C ASN A 70 -25.09 6.53 -7.87
N PRO A 71 -23.94 7.18 -7.62
CA PRO A 71 -23.51 7.44 -6.26
C PRO A 71 -24.55 8.30 -5.53
N THR A 72 -25.00 7.84 -4.37
CA THR A 72 -26.17 8.41 -3.67
C THR A 72 -25.87 9.73 -2.95
N ALA A 73 -24.60 9.99 -2.64
CA ALA A 73 -24.16 11.14 -1.87
C ALA A 73 -22.75 11.60 -2.28
N PHE A 74 -22.42 11.53 -3.58
CA PHE A 74 -21.07 11.86 -4.05
C PHE A 74 -20.64 13.25 -3.58
N ASP A 75 -19.44 13.31 -2.98
CA ASP A 75 -18.84 14.55 -2.51
C ASP A 75 -17.34 14.57 -2.82
N ALA A 76 -16.97 15.31 -3.87
CA ALA A 76 -15.59 15.52 -4.24
C ALA A 76 -14.77 16.26 -3.16
N GLU A 77 -15.40 17.14 -2.37
CA GLU A 77 -14.72 17.84 -1.28
C GLU A 77 -14.31 16.85 -0.19
N GLN A 78 -15.17 15.89 0.15
CA GLN A 78 -14.88 14.85 1.13
C GLN A 78 -13.70 13.97 0.70
N ILE A 79 -13.65 13.58 -0.58
CA ILE A 79 -12.55 12.77 -1.13
C ILE A 79 -11.24 13.54 -1.06
N VAL A 80 -11.23 14.77 -1.59
CA VAL A 80 -10.03 15.62 -1.64
C VAL A 80 -9.53 16.01 -0.25
N LEU A 81 -10.44 16.34 0.68
CA LEU A 81 -10.08 16.64 2.06
C LEU A 81 -9.53 15.41 2.80
N SER A 82 -10.06 14.22 2.52
CA SER A 82 -9.50 12.97 3.07
C SER A 82 -8.05 12.77 2.63
N CYS A 83 -7.76 13.00 1.34
CA CYS A 83 -6.39 12.94 0.80
C CYS A 83 -5.49 14.00 1.46
N LYS A 84 -5.93 15.26 1.47
CA LYS A 84 -5.17 16.38 2.04
C LYS A 84 -4.86 16.17 3.53
N ASN A 85 -5.85 15.74 4.30
CA ASN A 85 -5.70 15.51 5.73
C ASN A 85 -4.75 14.33 6.01
N ALA A 86 -4.65 13.36 5.10
CA ALA A 86 -3.64 12.30 5.15
C ALA A 86 -2.22 12.75 4.76
N GLY A 87 -2.04 14.01 4.32
CA GLY A 87 -0.75 14.56 3.90
C GLY A 87 -0.42 14.38 2.42
N MET A 88 -1.39 13.95 1.60
CA MET A 88 -1.20 13.79 0.16
C MET A 88 -1.16 15.15 -0.54
N LYS A 89 -0.21 15.33 -1.47
CA LYS A 89 -0.01 16.58 -2.24
C LYS A 89 -0.68 16.57 -3.62
N GLY A 90 -1.22 15.42 -4.03
CA GLY A 90 -1.88 15.25 -5.32
C GLY A 90 -2.88 14.09 -5.34
N LEU A 91 -3.54 13.92 -6.47
CA LEU A 91 -4.55 12.89 -6.72
C LEU A 91 -4.56 12.53 -8.21
N VAL A 92 -4.51 11.24 -8.53
CA VAL A 92 -4.74 10.72 -9.88
C VAL A 92 -6.07 9.97 -9.90
N LEU A 93 -6.97 10.37 -10.80
CA LEU A 93 -8.33 9.81 -10.91
C LEU A 93 -8.44 8.82 -12.08
N THR A 94 -9.11 7.69 -11.89
CA THR A 94 -9.51 6.79 -12.97
C THR A 94 -10.62 7.39 -13.83
N ALA A 95 -10.28 8.34 -14.71
CA ALA A 95 -11.24 8.96 -15.62
C ALA A 95 -11.94 7.92 -16.52
N LYS A 96 -11.21 6.86 -16.91
CA LYS A 96 -11.73 5.65 -17.54
C LYS A 96 -10.89 4.44 -17.12
N HIS A 97 -11.52 3.37 -16.66
CA HIS A 97 -10.86 2.09 -16.34
C HIS A 97 -11.01 1.05 -17.47
N HIS A 98 -10.53 -0.18 -17.28
CA HIS A 98 -10.58 -1.24 -18.29
C HIS A 98 -11.99 -1.55 -18.81
N ASP A 99 -13.01 -1.35 -17.98
CA ASP A 99 -14.41 -1.51 -18.37
C ASP A 99 -14.83 -0.54 -19.49
N GLY A 100 -14.12 0.58 -19.68
CA GLY A 100 -14.37 1.56 -20.73
C GLY A 100 -15.35 2.68 -20.34
N PHE A 101 -15.95 2.63 -19.15
CA PHE A 101 -16.90 3.64 -18.70
C PHE A 101 -16.19 4.95 -18.37
N CYS A 102 -16.56 6.03 -19.07
CA CYS A 102 -15.94 7.34 -18.90
C CYS A 102 -16.68 8.18 -17.85
N LEU A 103 -15.96 8.72 -16.86
CA LEU A 103 -16.48 9.53 -15.75
C LEU A 103 -16.84 10.98 -16.10
N TRP A 104 -16.60 11.38 -17.34
CA TRP A 104 -16.93 12.71 -17.87
C TRP A 104 -17.82 12.58 -19.11
N PRO A 105 -18.59 13.62 -19.48
CA PRO A 105 -19.49 13.59 -20.64
C PRO A 105 -18.70 13.71 -21.95
N THR A 106 -17.88 12.70 -22.25
CA THR A 106 -17.08 12.61 -23.48
C THR A 106 -17.95 12.59 -24.73
N LYS A 107 -17.44 13.14 -25.84
CA LYS A 107 -18.10 13.09 -27.14
C LYS A 107 -17.80 11.82 -27.92
N THR A 108 -16.91 10.95 -27.42
CA THR A 108 -16.34 9.85 -28.22
C THR A 108 -17.08 8.53 -28.13
N THR A 109 -17.85 8.30 -27.06
CA THR A 109 -18.62 7.07 -26.81
C THR A 109 -19.85 7.38 -25.99
N GLU A 110 -20.93 6.60 -26.16
CA GLU A 110 -22.12 6.70 -25.30
C GLU A 110 -21.96 5.94 -23.97
N HIS A 111 -20.89 5.15 -23.80
CA HIS A 111 -20.59 4.46 -22.56
C HIS A 111 -19.87 5.39 -21.56
N ASN A 112 -20.58 6.44 -21.15
CA ASN A 112 -20.07 7.47 -20.25
C ASN A 112 -21.15 7.97 -19.28
N ILE A 113 -20.73 8.82 -18.33
CA ILE A 113 -21.56 9.38 -17.25
C ILE A 113 -22.84 10.09 -17.71
N SER A 114 -22.88 10.66 -18.92
CA SER A 114 -24.08 11.31 -19.47
C SER A 114 -25.25 10.34 -19.74
N LYS A 115 -24.96 9.03 -19.81
CA LYS A 115 -25.97 7.96 -19.89
C LYS A 115 -26.29 7.34 -18.54
N SER A 116 -25.77 7.88 -17.45
CA SER A 116 -26.07 7.44 -16.09
C SER A 116 -27.16 8.32 -15.46
N PRO A 117 -27.87 7.86 -14.42
CA PRO A 117 -28.80 8.68 -13.64
C PRO A 117 -28.11 9.74 -12.79
N TYR A 118 -26.78 9.67 -12.60
CA TYR A 118 -26.05 10.62 -11.77
C TYR A 118 -26.28 12.06 -12.25
N LYS A 119 -26.85 12.89 -11.38
CA LYS A 119 -27.27 14.28 -11.66
C LYS A 119 -28.06 14.41 -12.97
N ASP A 120 -29.01 13.50 -13.19
CA ASP A 120 -29.87 13.45 -14.39
C ASP A 120 -29.07 13.39 -15.71
N GLY A 121 -27.93 12.69 -15.72
CA GLY A 121 -27.04 12.58 -16.88
C GLY A 121 -26.25 13.85 -17.19
N LYS A 122 -26.19 14.80 -16.26
CA LYS A 122 -25.45 16.08 -16.39
C LYS A 122 -24.22 16.17 -15.49
N GLY A 123 -23.92 15.10 -14.76
CA GLY A 123 -22.75 15.04 -13.89
C GLY A 123 -21.44 14.94 -14.65
N ASP A 124 -20.36 15.36 -13.99
CA ASP A 124 -18.98 15.27 -14.48
C ASP A 124 -18.06 15.09 -13.28
N ILE A 125 -17.73 13.83 -12.97
CA ILE A 125 -16.94 13.48 -11.77
C ILE A 125 -15.51 14.00 -11.92
N VAL A 126 -14.96 14.00 -13.15
CA VAL A 126 -13.62 14.53 -13.42
C VAL A 126 -13.58 16.01 -13.04
N LYS A 127 -14.56 16.80 -13.51
CA LYS A 127 -14.65 18.22 -13.16
C LYS A 127 -14.79 18.45 -11.65
N GLU A 128 -15.68 17.72 -11.00
CA GLU A 128 -15.94 17.90 -9.57
C GLU A 128 -14.70 17.63 -8.69
N ILE A 129 -13.95 16.56 -9.00
CA ILE A 129 -12.70 16.22 -8.32
C ILE A 129 -11.61 17.26 -8.62
N VAL A 130 -11.45 17.65 -9.89
CA VAL A 130 -10.47 18.68 -10.30
C VAL A 130 -10.71 20.00 -9.56
N ASP A 131 -11.95 20.48 -9.54
CA ASP A 131 -12.32 21.74 -8.89
C ASP A 131 -12.02 21.67 -7.38
N ALA A 132 -12.35 20.56 -6.72
CA ALA A 132 -12.04 20.33 -5.31
C ALA A 132 -10.52 20.27 -5.06
N CYS A 133 -9.75 19.55 -5.87
CA CYS A 133 -8.28 19.53 -5.78
C CYS A 133 -7.70 20.94 -5.87
N ARG A 134 -8.20 21.76 -6.80
CA ARG A 134 -7.66 23.12 -7.02
C ARG A 134 -8.00 24.05 -5.88
N LYS A 135 -9.21 23.93 -5.32
CA LYS A 135 -9.62 24.64 -4.10
C LYS A 135 -8.71 24.32 -2.91
N HIS A 136 -8.24 23.08 -2.81
CA HIS A 136 -7.46 22.62 -1.65
C HIS A 136 -5.95 22.54 -1.87
N GLY A 137 -5.46 22.89 -3.06
CA GLY A 137 -4.04 22.94 -3.40
C GLY A 137 -3.42 21.58 -3.74
N LEU A 138 -4.22 20.59 -4.11
CA LEU A 138 -3.72 19.29 -4.56
C LEU A 138 -3.44 19.30 -6.07
N GLN A 139 -2.34 18.68 -6.47
CA GLN A 139 -2.02 18.38 -7.87
C GLN A 139 -3.02 17.36 -8.45
N VAL A 140 -3.31 17.43 -9.76
CA VAL A 140 -4.26 16.53 -10.44
C VAL A 140 -3.53 15.74 -11.51
N GLY A 141 -3.68 14.42 -11.47
CA GLY A 141 -3.29 13.50 -12.53
C GLY A 141 -4.50 12.78 -13.12
N MET A 142 -4.31 12.19 -14.30
CA MET A 142 -5.36 11.47 -15.03
C MET A 142 -4.91 10.05 -15.34
N TYR A 143 -5.70 9.06 -14.91
CA TYR A 143 -5.60 7.70 -15.41
C TYR A 143 -6.61 7.52 -16.55
N LEU A 144 -6.13 7.08 -17.71
CA LEU A 144 -6.96 6.70 -18.84
C LEU A 144 -6.50 5.34 -19.36
N SER A 145 -7.30 4.31 -19.09
CA SER A 145 -6.92 2.95 -19.44
C SER A 145 -6.66 2.78 -20.95
N PRO A 146 -5.48 2.28 -21.35
CA PRO A 146 -5.22 1.95 -22.75
C PRO A 146 -6.05 0.76 -23.23
N TRP A 147 -6.28 -0.23 -22.36
CA TRP A 147 -7.20 -1.33 -22.63
C TRP A 147 -8.65 -0.90 -22.37
N ASP A 148 -9.52 -1.09 -23.37
CA ASP A 148 -10.93 -0.74 -23.28
C ASP A 148 -11.79 -1.94 -23.67
N ARG A 149 -12.51 -2.51 -22.70
CA ARG A 149 -13.33 -3.71 -22.86
C ARG A 149 -14.73 -3.42 -23.39
N ASN A 150 -15.15 -2.16 -23.46
CA ASN A 150 -16.48 -1.79 -23.94
C ASN A 150 -16.51 -1.62 -25.45
N THR A 151 -15.59 -0.85 -26.02
CA THR A 151 -15.71 -0.38 -27.41
C THR A 151 -15.48 -1.48 -28.44
N ALA A 152 -16.32 -1.52 -29.48
CA ALA A 152 -16.20 -2.44 -30.59
C ALA A 152 -14.92 -2.22 -31.42
N THR A 153 -14.32 -1.03 -31.36
CA THR A 153 -13.16 -0.66 -32.18
C THR A 153 -11.81 -1.02 -31.53
N TYR A 154 -11.79 -1.52 -30.29
CA TYR A 154 -10.55 -1.88 -29.62
C TYR A 154 -9.74 -2.91 -30.42
N GLY A 155 -8.44 -2.72 -30.58
CA GLY A 155 -7.59 -3.51 -31.50
C GLY A 155 -7.54 -2.98 -32.94
N THR A 156 -8.19 -1.84 -33.25
CA THR A 156 -8.12 -1.17 -34.56
C THR A 156 -7.53 0.24 -34.45
N GLN A 157 -7.21 0.87 -35.59
CA GLN A 157 -6.73 2.25 -35.66
C GLN A 157 -7.80 3.29 -35.25
N GLU A 158 -9.08 2.94 -35.41
CA GLU A 158 -10.20 3.79 -35.01
C GLU A 158 -10.21 4.00 -33.49
N TYR A 159 -9.86 2.97 -32.72
CA TYR A 159 -9.70 3.11 -31.27
C TYR A 159 -8.57 4.05 -30.89
N ILE A 160 -7.43 4.04 -31.60
CA ILE A 160 -6.32 4.97 -31.32
C ILE A 160 -6.75 6.42 -31.53
N THR A 161 -7.57 6.66 -32.56
CA THR A 161 -8.16 7.99 -32.80
C THR A 161 -9.09 8.39 -31.65
N MET A 162 -9.95 7.47 -31.21
CA MET A 162 -10.86 7.67 -30.07
C MET A 162 -10.09 7.94 -28.77
N PHE A 163 -9.05 7.16 -28.48
CA PHE A 163 -8.21 7.27 -27.28
C PHE A 163 -7.50 8.62 -27.21
N ARG A 164 -6.92 9.09 -28.33
CA ARG A 164 -6.28 10.42 -28.39
C ARG A 164 -7.29 11.57 -28.30
N ALA A 165 -8.50 11.39 -28.83
CA ALA A 165 -9.57 12.37 -28.63
C ALA A 165 -9.98 12.46 -27.16
N GLN A 166 -10.09 11.32 -26.44
CA GLN A 166 -10.34 11.30 -25.00
C GLN A 166 -9.21 11.96 -24.20
N LEU A 167 -7.93 11.67 -24.53
CA LEU A 167 -6.79 12.37 -23.95
C LEU A 167 -6.87 13.87 -24.20
N THR A 168 -7.20 14.30 -25.41
CA THR A 168 -7.32 15.73 -25.75
C THR A 168 -8.38 16.41 -24.89
N GLU A 169 -9.54 15.78 -24.69
CA GLU A 169 -10.58 16.31 -23.81
C GLU A 169 -10.09 16.45 -22.36
N LEU A 170 -9.47 15.40 -21.81
CA LEU A 170 -8.97 15.38 -20.42
C LEU A 170 -7.82 16.37 -20.17
N LEU A 171 -6.93 16.53 -21.15
CA LEU A 171 -5.72 17.35 -21.02
C LEU A 171 -5.93 18.80 -21.50
N THR A 172 -7.12 19.16 -21.99
CA THR A 172 -7.43 20.55 -22.39
C THR A 172 -8.48 21.19 -21.48
N ASN A 173 -9.50 20.44 -21.07
CA ASN A 173 -10.70 21.02 -20.44
C ASN A 173 -10.64 21.12 -18.91
N TYR A 174 -9.66 20.46 -18.27
CA TYR A 174 -9.58 20.32 -16.81
C TYR A 174 -8.35 21.00 -16.18
N GLY A 175 -7.70 21.90 -16.92
CA GLY A 175 -6.53 22.66 -16.45
C GLY A 175 -5.25 21.83 -16.46
N ASP A 176 -4.26 22.26 -15.68
CA ASP A 176 -2.95 21.62 -15.64
C ASP A 176 -3.04 20.18 -15.12
N VAL A 177 -2.23 19.28 -15.66
CA VAL A 177 -2.13 17.88 -15.22
C VAL A 177 -0.68 17.58 -14.90
N PHE A 178 -0.39 17.12 -13.68
CA PHE A 178 0.99 16.82 -13.27
C PHE A 178 1.42 15.42 -13.73
N GLU A 179 0.46 14.51 -13.92
CA GLU A 179 0.74 13.12 -14.27
C GLU A 179 -0.35 12.50 -15.15
N VAL A 180 0.06 11.76 -16.18
CA VAL A 180 -0.81 10.92 -17.01
C VAL A 180 -0.39 9.47 -16.81
N TRP A 181 -1.31 8.65 -16.31
CA TRP A 181 -1.03 7.28 -15.87
C TRP A 181 -1.54 6.27 -16.90
N PHE A 182 -0.63 5.51 -17.51
CA PHE A 182 -0.96 4.46 -18.46
C PHE A 182 -0.68 3.07 -17.92
N ASP A 183 -1.74 2.27 -17.89
CA ASP A 183 -1.70 0.88 -17.46
C ASP A 183 -1.11 -0.04 -18.52
N GLY A 184 -0.22 -0.94 -18.10
CA GLY A 184 0.30 -2.03 -18.92
C GLY A 184 -0.58 -3.29 -18.90
N ALA A 185 -1.57 -3.37 -18.00
CA ALA A 185 -2.46 -4.51 -17.87
C ALA A 185 -3.40 -4.65 -19.08
N ASN A 186 -3.46 -5.87 -19.60
CA ASN A 186 -4.36 -6.22 -20.70
C ASN A 186 -4.68 -7.71 -20.64
N GLY A 187 -5.92 -8.01 -20.26
CA GLY A 187 -6.43 -9.37 -20.10
C GLY A 187 -7.08 -9.98 -21.35
N GLY A 188 -7.05 -9.29 -22.49
CA GLY A 188 -7.50 -9.78 -23.79
C GLY A 188 -9.01 -9.92 -23.98
N SER A 189 -9.74 -10.48 -23.01
CA SER A 189 -11.19 -10.76 -23.10
C SER A 189 -12.07 -9.58 -22.71
N GLY A 190 -13.14 -9.31 -23.46
CA GLY A 190 -14.06 -8.21 -23.16
C GLY A 190 -15.36 -8.25 -23.96
N TYR A 191 -16.29 -7.36 -23.60
CA TYR A 191 -17.58 -7.20 -24.28
C TYR A 191 -17.41 -6.73 -25.73
N TYR A 192 -16.56 -5.73 -25.97
CA TYR A 192 -16.19 -5.19 -27.27
C TYR A 192 -17.39 -4.94 -28.20
N GLY A 193 -18.38 -4.20 -27.72
CA GLY A 193 -19.60 -3.87 -28.44
C GLY A 193 -20.54 -5.06 -28.66
N GLY A 194 -20.46 -6.10 -27.82
CA GLY A 194 -21.28 -7.30 -27.89
C GLY A 194 -20.64 -8.48 -28.61
N ALA A 195 -19.39 -8.36 -29.04
CA ALA A 195 -18.64 -9.47 -29.62
C ALA A 195 -18.30 -10.55 -28.59
N ASN A 196 -18.08 -10.19 -27.32
CA ASN A 196 -17.78 -11.11 -26.21
C ASN A 196 -16.61 -12.07 -26.53
N GLU A 197 -15.50 -11.49 -26.97
CA GLU A 197 -14.37 -12.24 -27.53
C GLU A 197 -13.05 -11.92 -26.81
N GLU A 198 -11.99 -12.64 -27.18
CA GLU A 198 -10.62 -12.32 -26.79
C GLU A 198 -9.92 -11.61 -27.96
N ARG A 199 -9.32 -10.44 -27.68
CA ARG A 199 -8.52 -9.69 -28.64
C ARG A 199 -7.06 -9.69 -28.23
N LYS A 200 -6.17 -9.95 -29.18
CA LYS A 200 -4.73 -9.85 -29.02
C LYS A 200 -4.22 -8.70 -29.87
N ILE A 201 -3.42 -7.84 -29.26
CA ILE A 201 -2.76 -6.71 -29.91
C ILE A 201 -1.24 -6.90 -29.84
N ASP A 202 -0.52 -6.35 -30.81
CA ASP A 202 0.91 -6.14 -30.65
C ASP A 202 1.13 -4.88 -29.80
N ARG A 203 1.39 -5.07 -28.50
CA ARG A 203 1.53 -3.97 -27.53
C ARG A 203 2.65 -2.99 -27.88
N LEU A 204 3.65 -3.41 -28.66
CA LEU A 204 4.79 -2.58 -29.05
C LEU A 204 4.43 -1.55 -30.12
N SER A 205 3.48 -1.87 -31.00
CA SER A 205 3.15 -1.04 -32.17
C SER A 205 1.73 -0.47 -32.14
N TYR A 206 0.78 -1.20 -31.55
CA TYR A 206 -0.65 -0.89 -31.64
C TYR A 206 -1.03 0.50 -31.12
N TYR A 207 -0.53 0.88 -29.94
CA TYR A 207 -0.91 2.13 -29.29
C TYR A 207 -0.23 3.38 -29.86
N ASP A 208 0.76 3.19 -30.74
CA ASP A 208 1.51 4.29 -31.36
C ASP A 208 1.96 5.31 -30.30
N TRP A 209 2.65 4.79 -29.26
CA TRP A 209 2.97 5.53 -28.04
C TRP A 209 3.78 6.80 -28.31
N GLU A 210 4.65 6.80 -29.31
CA GLU A 210 5.45 7.98 -29.70
C GLU A 210 4.55 9.18 -30.03
N ASN A 211 3.59 9.02 -30.94
CA ASN A 211 2.68 10.10 -31.31
C ASN A 211 1.70 10.43 -30.17
N THR A 212 1.31 9.45 -29.35
CA THR A 212 0.47 9.68 -28.17
C THR A 212 1.21 10.52 -27.12
N PHE A 213 2.49 10.26 -26.88
CA PHE A 213 3.31 11.05 -25.95
C PHE A 213 3.58 12.46 -26.47
N ASN A 214 3.83 12.61 -27.77
CA ASN A 214 3.99 13.92 -28.40
C ASN A 214 2.74 14.79 -28.21
N LEU A 215 1.54 14.21 -28.39
CA LEU A 215 0.28 14.90 -28.12
C LEU A 215 0.17 15.33 -26.65
N ILE A 216 0.53 14.46 -25.70
CA ILE A 216 0.47 14.78 -24.27
C ILE A 216 1.42 15.93 -23.95
N TYR A 217 2.66 15.92 -24.43
CA TYR A 217 3.61 17.00 -24.17
C TYR A 217 3.25 18.30 -24.90
N GLU A 218 2.53 18.25 -26.01
CA GLU A 218 1.96 19.44 -26.65
C GLU A 218 0.87 20.09 -25.78
N LEU A 219 -0.01 19.28 -25.21
CA LEU A 219 -1.13 19.75 -24.38
C LEU A 219 -0.71 20.10 -22.95
N GLN A 220 0.20 19.32 -22.38
CA GLN A 220 0.60 19.35 -20.97
C GLN A 220 2.12 19.14 -20.85
N PRO A 221 2.94 20.14 -21.21
CA PRO A 221 4.41 20.02 -21.26
C PRO A 221 5.07 19.74 -19.89
N ASN A 222 4.35 20.00 -18.80
CA ASN A 222 4.82 19.76 -17.44
C ASN A 222 4.35 18.41 -16.85
N ALA A 223 3.56 17.61 -17.59
CA ALA A 223 3.09 16.32 -17.10
C ALA A 223 4.22 15.27 -17.13
N VAL A 224 4.27 14.45 -16.09
CA VAL A 224 4.99 13.18 -16.09
C VAL A 224 4.09 12.12 -16.73
N ILE A 225 4.65 11.34 -17.66
CA ILE A 225 3.96 10.17 -18.21
C ILE A 225 4.43 8.95 -17.43
N PHE A 226 3.52 8.35 -16.66
CA PHE A 226 3.74 7.09 -15.96
C PHE A 226 3.35 5.91 -16.84
N SER A 227 4.17 4.86 -16.82
CA SER A 227 3.81 3.50 -17.25
C SER A 227 4.78 2.48 -16.66
N ASP A 228 4.66 1.20 -16.96
CA ASP A 228 5.71 0.21 -16.64
C ASP A 228 7.01 0.40 -17.44
N LEU A 229 7.03 1.29 -18.43
CA LEU A 229 8.20 1.66 -19.24
C LEU A 229 8.75 3.07 -18.93
N GLY A 230 7.90 4.01 -18.52
CA GLY A 230 8.18 5.46 -18.53
C GLY A 230 7.47 6.19 -19.69
N PRO A 231 8.02 7.31 -20.21
CA PRO A 231 9.38 7.84 -19.96
C PRO A 231 9.50 8.73 -18.71
N GLY A 232 8.40 9.20 -18.14
CA GLY A 232 8.42 10.14 -17.02
C GLY A 232 8.70 9.47 -15.68
N ALA A 233 7.95 8.41 -15.37
CA ALA A 233 8.13 7.56 -14.19
C ALA A 233 7.80 6.11 -14.53
N ARG A 234 8.47 5.15 -13.87
CA ARG A 234 8.24 3.72 -14.06
C ARG A 234 7.39 3.14 -12.93
N TRP A 235 6.57 2.15 -13.25
CA TRP A 235 6.03 1.24 -12.24
C TRP A 235 7.16 0.58 -11.46
N VAL A 236 7.03 0.48 -10.13
CA VAL A 236 8.05 -0.18 -9.28
C VAL A 236 8.10 -1.70 -9.46
N GLY A 237 7.16 -2.32 -10.18
CA GLY A 237 7.16 -3.76 -10.48
C GLY A 237 6.33 -4.61 -9.51
N THR A 238 5.63 -4.00 -8.55
CA THR A 238 4.70 -4.68 -7.65
C THR A 238 3.62 -3.71 -7.16
N GLU A 239 2.44 -4.24 -6.83
CA GLU A 239 1.32 -3.49 -6.23
C GLU A 239 1.27 -3.62 -4.70
N ALA A 240 2.25 -4.32 -4.11
CA ALA A 240 2.33 -4.56 -2.67
C ALA A 240 2.81 -3.32 -1.87
N GLY A 241 3.18 -2.24 -2.56
CA GLY A 241 3.51 -0.94 -1.98
C GLY A 241 4.93 -0.81 -1.43
N TYR A 242 5.90 -1.54 -1.99
CA TYR A 242 7.32 -1.38 -1.65
C TYR A 242 8.19 -1.27 -2.89
N SER A 243 9.34 -0.61 -2.76
CA SER A 243 10.44 -0.64 -3.72
C SER A 243 11.56 -1.58 -3.27
N GLY A 244 12.53 -1.83 -4.16
CA GLY A 244 13.79 -2.41 -3.76
C GLY A 244 14.60 -1.48 -2.85
N ASP A 245 15.48 -2.07 -2.04
CA ASP A 245 16.52 -1.38 -1.30
C ASP A 245 17.88 -1.97 -1.73
N PRO A 246 18.65 -1.27 -2.59
CA PRO A 246 18.44 0.10 -3.06
C PRO A 246 17.38 0.25 -4.15
N CYS A 247 16.88 1.49 -4.34
CA CYS A 247 16.15 1.90 -5.53
C CYS A 247 16.92 3.00 -6.28
N TRP A 248 17.18 2.80 -7.56
CA TRP A 248 17.86 3.73 -8.46
C TRP A 248 16.83 4.46 -9.34
N HIS A 249 17.02 5.77 -9.50
CA HIS A 249 16.25 6.59 -10.46
C HIS A 249 16.74 6.42 -11.89
N ARG A 250 17.96 5.89 -12.02
CA ARG A 250 18.54 5.43 -13.27
C ARG A 250 17.94 4.08 -13.67
N TYR A 251 17.54 3.94 -14.93
CA TYR A 251 16.91 2.73 -15.45
C TYR A 251 17.14 2.59 -16.95
N THR A 252 17.64 1.43 -17.39
CA THR A 252 17.59 0.98 -18.78
C THR A 252 16.52 -0.11 -18.91
N PRO A 253 15.35 0.17 -19.51
CA PRO A 253 14.29 -0.83 -19.62
C PRO A 253 14.71 -2.01 -20.50
N HIS A 254 14.52 -3.23 -20.02
CA HIS A 254 14.63 -4.46 -20.82
C HIS A 254 13.25 -5.09 -21.01
N GLY A 255 13.02 -5.73 -22.16
CA GLY A 255 11.79 -6.47 -22.40
C GLY A 255 11.83 -7.87 -21.79
N ARG A 256 10.67 -8.42 -21.45
CA ARG A 256 10.55 -9.81 -20.95
C ARG A 256 11.02 -10.79 -22.02
N ASN A 257 11.60 -11.92 -21.59
CA ASN A 257 12.00 -13.02 -22.49
C ASN A 257 12.96 -12.62 -23.63
N GLY A 258 13.75 -11.55 -23.45
CA GLY A 258 14.65 -11.04 -24.49
C GLY A 258 13.97 -10.22 -25.58
N ASN A 259 12.69 -9.85 -25.40
CA ASN A 259 11.97 -8.97 -26.31
C ASN A 259 12.43 -7.50 -26.16
N LYS A 260 11.97 -6.65 -27.09
CA LYS A 260 12.07 -5.21 -26.92
C LYS A 260 11.21 -4.74 -25.74
N PRO A 261 11.67 -3.77 -24.93
CA PRO A 261 10.85 -3.18 -23.89
C PRO A 261 9.68 -2.39 -24.51
N GLY A 262 8.55 -2.39 -23.83
CA GLY A 262 7.33 -1.69 -24.21
C GLY A 262 6.36 -1.65 -23.03
N ILE A 263 5.33 -0.81 -23.10
CA ILE A 263 4.27 -0.78 -22.08
C ILE A 263 3.55 -2.13 -22.05
N GLY A 264 3.51 -2.78 -20.89
CA GLY A 264 3.04 -4.13 -20.65
C GLY A 264 4.06 -5.25 -20.97
N GLU A 265 5.27 -4.91 -21.41
CA GLU A 265 6.30 -5.86 -21.88
C GLU A 265 7.66 -5.68 -21.17
N THR A 266 7.77 -4.81 -20.16
CA THR A 266 9.04 -4.59 -19.44
C THR A 266 9.35 -5.71 -18.44
N MET A 267 10.65 -5.96 -18.20
CA MET A 267 11.15 -6.87 -17.18
C MET A 267 10.90 -6.27 -15.77
N TYR A 268 9.67 -6.44 -15.28
CA TYR A 268 9.20 -5.80 -14.04
C TYR A 268 10.05 -6.14 -12.80
N LEU A 269 10.73 -7.28 -12.79
CA LEU A 269 11.64 -7.67 -11.70
C LEU A 269 12.80 -6.67 -11.52
N GLU A 270 13.28 -6.07 -12.61
CA GLU A 270 14.35 -5.07 -12.58
C GLU A 270 13.83 -3.70 -12.12
N ALA A 271 12.52 -3.46 -12.21
CA ALA A 271 11.93 -2.16 -11.90
C ALA A 271 11.98 -1.82 -10.40
N LEU A 272 11.96 -2.85 -9.53
CA LEU A 272 12.05 -2.73 -8.07
C LEU A 272 13.28 -1.92 -7.64
N ASN A 273 14.44 -2.30 -8.18
CA ASN A 273 15.72 -1.69 -7.83
C ASN A 273 16.18 -0.65 -8.85
N GLY A 274 15.70 -0.71 -10.11
CA GLY A 274 16.31 0.05 -11.19
C GLY A 274 17.75 -0.40 -11.45
N HIS A 275 18.53 0.45 -12.12
CA HIS A 275 19.88 0.11 -12.55
C HIS A 275 20.87 1.18 -12.08
N ARG A 276 21.84 0.82 -11.24
CA ARG A 276 22.91 1.71 -10.76
C ARG A 276 23.57 2.51 -11.90
N GLU A 277 23.79 1.83 -13.03
CA GLU A 277 24.39 2.40 -14.23
C GLU A 277 23.40 2.63 -15.39
N GLY A 278 22.09 2.72 -15.10
CA GLY A 278 21.07 2.90 -16.13
C GLY A 278 21.25 4.18 -16.98
N ASP A 279 20.77 4.11 -18.22
CA ASP A 279 20.98 5.13 -19.26
C ASP A 279 19.95 6.27 -19.20
N PHE A 280 18.80 6.04 -18.58
CA PHE A 280 17.70 7.00 -18.52
C PHE A 280 17.32 7.34 -17.07
N TRP A 281 16.84 8.57 -16.86
CA TRP A 281 16.21 8.97 -15.60
C TRP A 281 14.73 8.63 -15.68
N ILE A 282 14.35 7.48 -15.12
CA ILE A 282 12.96 7.00 -15.11
C ILE A 282 12.70 6.51 -13.67
N PRO A 283 12.43 7.42 -12.73
CA PRO A 283 12.28 7.09 -11.31
C PRO A 283 11.09 6.17 -11.07
N ALA A 284 11.15 5.38 -10.00
CA ALA A 284 10.05 4.49 -9.66
C ALA A 284 8.93 5.23 -8.92
N GLU A 285 7.69 4.91 -9.27
CA GLU A 285 6.49 5.17 -8.47
C GLU A 285 6.03 3.87 -7.81
N THR A 286 5.86 3.90 -6.49
CA THR A 286 5.34 2.80 -5.70
C THR A 286 3.84 2.93 -5.55
N ASN A 287 3.08 2.06 -6.22
CA ASN A 287 1.62 2.05 -6.14
C ASN A 287 1.11 0.93 -5.23
N THR A 288 0.06 1.22 -4.46
CA THR A 288 -0.71 0.21 -3.71
C THR A 288 -2.07 0.77 -3.30
N SER A 289 -2.98 -0.11 -2.88
CA SER A 289 -4.26 0.28 -2.30
C SER A 289 -4.23 0.35 -0.78
N ILE A 290 -5.09 1.15 -0.16
CA ILE A 290 -5.33 1.09 1.28
C ILE A 290 -6.05 -0.22 1.67
N ARG A 291 -6.74 -0.85 0.72
CA ARG A 291 -7.46 -2.13 0.85
C ARG A 291 -6.74 -3.26 0.10
N PRO A 292 -7.22 -4.52 0.18
CA PRO A 292 -6.74 -5.57 -0.71
C PRO A 292 -7.04 -5.28 -2.19
N GLY A 293 -8.28 -4.87 -2.52
CA GLY A 293 -8.68 -4.45 -3.87
C GLY A 293 -8.39 -2.98 -4.19
N TRP A 294 -8.44 -2.64 -5.47
CA TRP A 294 -8.35 -1.27 -5.97
C TRP A 294 -9.70 -0.57 -5.94
N PHE A 295 -10.81 -1.25 -6.22
CA PHE A 295 -12.16 -0.70 -6.11
C PHE A 295 -12.74 -0.94 -4.71
N TYR A 296 -13.84 -0.26 -4.40
CA TYR A 296 -14.53 -0.46 -3.12
C TYR A 296 -15.29 -1.78 -3.12
N HIS A 297 -15.07 -2.54 -2.05
CA HIS A 297 -15.76 -3.77 -1.72
C HIS A 297 -16.18 -3.72 -0.24
N GLU A 298 -17.47 -3.91 0.04
CA GLU A 298 -18.00 -3.88 1.42
C GLU A 298 -17.34 -4.97 2.29
N HIS A 299 -17.06 -6.15 1.71
CA HIS A 299 -16.39 -7.25 2.41
C HIS A 299 -14.90 -7.00 2.71
N GLU A 300 -14.38 -5.83 2.35
CA GLU A 300 -13.03 -5.37 2.68
C GLU A 300 -13.00 -4.21 3.69
N ASP A 301 -14.16 -3.77 4.21
CA ASP A 301 -14.25 -2.68 5.17
C ASP A 301 -13.46 -2.96 6.46
N ASP A 302 -13.32 -4.23 6.85
CA ASP A 302 -12.52 -4.70 7.97
C ASP A 302 -11.07 -5.06 7.59
N LYS A 303 -10.69 -4.90 6.32
CA LYS A 303 -9.36 -5.22 5.76
C LYS A 303 -8.56 -4.00 5.31
N VAL A 304 -9.01 -2.81 5.69
CA VAL A 304 -8.24 -1.56 5.53
C VAL A 304 -6.88 -1.75 6.21
N LYS A 305 -5.79 -1.44 5.49
CA LYS A 305 -4.42 -1.52 6.02
C LYS A 305 -4.33 -0.67 7.29
N SER A 306 -3.72 -1.25 8.34
CA SER A 306 -3.56 -0.55 9.61
C SER A 306 -2.62 0.66 9.49
N PRO A 307 -2.70 1.62 10.43
CA PRO A 307 -1.79 2.78 10.45
C PRO A 307 -0.32 2.38 10.43
N GLU A 308 0.07 1.33 11.16
CA GLU A 308 1.46 0.84 11.24
C GLU A 308 1.91 0.26 9.89
N ARG A 309 1.01 -0.43 9.18
CA ARG A 309 1.31 -0.90 7.82
C ARG A 309 1.50 0.29 6.88
N LEU A 310 0.68 1.33 6.99
CA LEU A 310 0.82 2.55 6.17
C LEU A 310 2.14 3.28 6.46
N VAL A 311 2.56 3.40 7.73
CA VAL A 311 3.87 3.96 8.09
C VAL A 311 5.01 3.10 7.53
N LYS A 312 4.89 1.77 7.60
CA LYS A 312 5.87 0.86 7.00
C LYS A 312 5.97 1.07 5.48
N LEU A 313 4.84 1.18 4.79
CA LEU A 313 4.80 1.47 3.36
C LEU A 313 5.47 2.81 3.02
N TYR A 314 5.26 3.84 3.84
CA TYR A 314 5.93 5.14 3.70
C TYR A 314 7.46 5.02 3.71
N TYR A 315 8.04 4.23 4.63
CA TYR A 315 9.48 3.97 4.63
C TYR A 315 9.94 3.05 3.49
N GLU A 316 9.15 2.03 3.13
CA GLU A 316 9.45 1.09 2.04
C GLU A 316 9.27 1.69 0.63
N SER A 317 8.85 2.95 0.53
CA SER A 317 8.67 3.72 -0.71
C SER A 317 9.47 5.03 -0.69
N LEU A 318 8.93 6.10 -0.09
CA LEU A 318 9.60 7.41 0.04
C LEU A 318 10.95 7.28 0.75
N GLY A 319 11.05 6.37 1.72
CA GLY A 319 12.29 6.09 2.42
C GLY A 319 13.37 5.45 1.54
N HIS A 320 13.04 4.97 0.35
CA HIS A 320 13.96 4.48 -0.67
C HIS A 320 14.05 5.42 -1.89
N GLY A 321 13.44 6.60 -1.80
CA GLY A 321 13.53 7.67 -2.78
C GLY A 321 12.45 7.67 -3.85
N THR A 322 11.49 6.74 -3.79
CA THR A 322 10.35 6.69 -4.72
C THR A 322 9.25 7.66 -4.31
N ASN A 323 8.31 7.91 -5.20
CA ASN A 323 7.02 8.46 -4.79
C ASN A 323 6.07 7.32 -4.39
N LEU A 324 5.15 7.58 -3.47
CA LEU A 324 4.07 6.68 -3.08
C LEU A 324 2.73 7.22 -3.59
N ILE A 325 2.07 6.40 -4.40
CA ILE A 325 0.68 6.61 -4.79
C ILE A 325 -0.20 5.60 -4.05
N LEU A 326 -1.03 6.08 -3.14
CA LEU A 326 -1.90 5.24 -2.31
C LEU A 326 -3.36 5.36 -2.77
N ASN A 327 -3.95 4.24 -3.17
CA ASN A 327 -5.33 4.20 -3.62
C ASN A 327 -6.33 4.25 -2.47
N LEU A 328 -7.33 5.13 -2.61
CA LEU A 328 -8.47 5.31 -1.72
C LEU A 328 -9.77 5.17 -2.54
N PRO A 329 -10.44 3.99 -2.53
CA PRO A 329 -11.62 3.80 -3.35
C PRO A 329 -12.87 4.42 -2.71
N PRO A 330 -13.58 5.33 -3.38
CA PRO A 330 -14.89 5.77 -2.95
C PRO A 330 -15.90 4.62 -3.01
N ASP A 331 -16.77 4.55 -2.01
CA ASP A 331 -17.82 3.54 -1.95
C ASP A 331 -19.01 3.85 -2.86
N ARG A 332 -20.08 3.06 -2.77
CA ARG A 332 -21.30 3.24 -3.57
C ARG A 332 -22.08 4.52 -3.24
N ARG A 333 -21.78 5.21 -2.14
CA ARG A 333 -22.29 6.56 -1.87
C ARG A 333 -21.52 7.60 -2.68
N GLY A 334 -20.29 7.30 -3.08
CA GLY A 334 -19.35 8.23 -3.72
C GLY A 334 -18.49 8.97 -2.71
N LEU A 335 -18.16 8.33 -1.57
CA LEU A 335 -17.39 8.89 -0.47
C LEU A 335 -16.24 7.95 -0.09
N ILE A 336 -15.13 8.48 0.42
CA ILE A 336 -14.14 7.65 1.12
C ILE A 336 -14.77 7.10 2.40
N HIS A 337 -14.71 5.78 2.57
CA HIS A 337 -15.35 5.10 3.69
C HIS A 337 -14.65 5.43 5.02
N GLU A 338 -15.42 5.40 6.11
CA GLU A 338 -15.02 5.94 7.42
C GLU A 338 -13.83 5.18 8.03
N ASN A 339 -13.71 3.87 7.76
CA ASN A 339 -12.58 3.05 8.22
C ASN A 339 -11.25 3.47 7.57
N ASP A 340 -11.28 3.84 6.30
CA ASP A 340 -10.15 4.33 5.52
C ASP A 340 -9.67 5.67 6.11
N ILE A 341 -10.60 6.59 6.38
CA ILE A 341 -10.32 7.89 7.01
C ILE A 341 -9.72 7.69 8.40
N ALA A 342 -10.27 6.77 9.21
CA ALA A 342 -9.77 6.50 10.55
C ALA A 342 -8.32 5.98 10.52
N SER A 343 -8.01 5.04 9.62
CA SER A 343 -6.65 4.52 9.45
C SER A 343 -5.67 5.61 8.96
N LEU A 344 -6.08 6.39 7.95
CA LEU A 344 -5.27 7.51 7.43
C LEU A 344 -5.01 8.58 8.48
N THR A 345 -5.99 8.89 9.32
CA THR A 345 -5.85 9.87 10.41
C THR A 345 -4.77 9.41 11.38
N LYS A 346 -4.80 8.15 11.82
CA LYS A 346 -3.79 7.59 12.72
C LYS A 346 -2.42 7.46 12.07
N PHE A 347 -2.37 7.09 10.78
CA PHE A 347 -1.14 7.14 10.01
C PHE A 347 -0.53 8.55 10.00
N LYS A 348 -1.33 9.58 9.71
CA LYS A 348 -0.88 10.97 9.70
C LYS A 348 -0.40 11.43 11.06
N GLU A 349 -1.09 11.08 12.14
CA GLU A 349 -0.66 11.37 13.51
C GLU A 349 0.76 10.85 13.78
N ILE A 350 1.09 9.63 13.31
CA ILE A 350 2.42 9.03 13.50
C ILE A 350 3.48 9.76 12.65
N ILE A 351 3.18 10.02 11.38
CA ILE A 351 4.11 10.74 10.48
C ILE A 351 4.37 12.15 11.01
N ASP A 352 3.34 12.90 11.39
CA ASP A 352 3.48 14.24 11.94
C ASP A 352 4.29 14.24 13.22
N ALA A 353 3.99 13.32 14.15
CA ALA A 353 4.76 13.22 15.39
C ALA A 353 6.24 12.91 15.13
N THR A 354 6.54 12.02 14.17
CA THR A 354 7.91 11.65 13.78
C THR A 354 8.69 12.85 13.25
N PHE A 355 8.12 13.61 12.32
CA PHE A 355 8.81 14.70 11.64
C PHE A 355 8.57 16.08 12.26
N SER A 356 7.80 16.17 13.35
CA SER A 356 7.50 17.43 14.05
C SER A 356 8.71 18.16 14.60
N THR A 357 9.80 17.44 14.88
CA THR A 357 11.04 18.00 15.40
C THR A 357 12.22 17.40 14.63
N ASN A 358 13.04 18.27 14.04
CA ASN A 358 14.37 17.88 13.56
C ASN A 358 15.34 17.94 14.74
N LEU A 359 15.76 16.79 15.24
CA LEU A 359 16.69 16.67 16.36
C LEU A 359 18.12 17.13 16.02
N ALA A 360 18.42 17.37 14.75
CA ALA A 360 19.64 18.02 14.31
C ALA A 360 19.55 19.57 14.34
N GLU A 361 18.41 20.15 14.68
CA GLU A 361 18.29 21.61 14.84
C GLU A 361 19.25 22.12 15.92
N GLY A 362 20.07 23.12 15.58
CA GLY A 362 21.12 23.65 16.46
C GLY A 362 22.34 22.73 16.62
N ALA A 363 22.43 21.62 15.88
CA ALA A 363 23.64 20.82 15.80
C ALA A 363 24.74 21.58 15.03
N VAL A 364 25.99 21.23 15.30
CA VAL A 364 27.15 21.68 14.51
C VAL A 364 27.51 20.58 13.53
N ILE A 365 27.58 20.90 12.24
CA ILE A 365 27.98 19.96 11.20
C ILE A 365 29.35 20.33 10.63
N SER A 366 30.19 19.31 10.38
CA SER A 366 31.49 19.49 9.71
C SER A 366 31.71 18.41 8.67
N ALA A 367 32.37 18.77 7.57
CA ALA A 367 32.73 17.85 6.50
C ALA A 367 34.25 17.63 6.45
N SER A 368 34.68 16.43 6.05
CA SER A 368 36.10 16.15 5.78
C SER A 368 36.63 16.91 4.56
N ASN A 369 35.75 17.37 3.66
CA ASN A 369 36.07 18.21 2.52
C ASN A 369 34.86 19.10 2.16
N VAL A 370 35.16 20.32 1.71
CA VAL A 370 34.19 21.26 1.15
C VAL A 370 34.79 21.79 -0.15
N ARG A 371 34.02 21.74 -1.24
CA ARG A 371 34.48 22.15 -2.56
C ARG A 371 35.07 23.56 -2.55
N GLY A 372 36.35 23.66 -2.91
CA GLY A 372 37.10 24.92 -2.94
C GLY A 372 37.13 25.68 -1.62
N ASN A 373 36.82 25.03 -0.49
CA ASN A 373 36.54 25.67 0.80
C ASN A 373 35.52 26.82 0.72
N SER A 374 34.58 26.74 -0.23
CA SER A 374 33.58 27.79 -0.46
C SER A 374 32.40 27.64 0.50
N PRO A 375 31.95 28.73 1.16
CA PRO A 375 30.71 28.73 1.94
C PRO A 375 29.48 28.31 1.13
N GLN A 376 29.51 28.50 -0.20
CA GLN A 376 28.43 28.10 -1.11
C GLN A 376 28.15 26.59 -1.04
N TYR A 377 29.14 25.77 -0.72
CA TYR A 377 29.04 24.31 -0.64
C TYR A 377 29.28 23.79 0.77
N SER A 378 29.09 24.63 1.80
CA SER A 378 29.32 24.26 3.19
C SER A 378 28.43 23.10 3.62
N ALA A 379 28.89 22.34 4.62
CA ALA A 379 28.10 21.31 5.28
C ALA A 379 26.85 21.89 5.97
N ASP A 380 26.88 23.18 6.36
CA ASP A 380 25.75 23.88 6.98
C ASP A 380 24.50 23.90 6.08
N ASN A 381 24.69 23.85 4.75
CA ASN A 381 23.60 23.76 3.78
C ASN A 381 22.74 22.49 3.96
N LEU A 382 23.21 21.49 4.69
CA LEU A 382 22.45 20.26 4.94
C LEU A 382 21.43 20.39 6.07
N LEU A 383 21.50 21.48 6.84
CA LEU A 383 20.66 21.75 8.02
C LEU A 383 19.86 23.07 7.88
N ASP A 384 19.76 23.63 6.68
CA ASP A 384 19.16 24.96 6.43
C ASP A 384 17.71 24.91 5.93
N ASP A 385 17.10 23.71 5.90
CA ASP A 385 15.75 23.42 5.40
C ASP A 385 15.51 23.83 3.93
N SER A 386 16.56 23.92 3.10
CA SER A 386 16.48 24.29 1.69
C SER A 386 16.97 23.18 0.76
N GLN A 387 16.09 22.72 -0.14
CA GLN A 387 16.46 21.78 -1.20
C GLN A 387 17.24 22.41 -2.38
N GLN A 388 17.49 23.73 -2.33
CA GLN A 388 18.18 24.49 -3.38
C GLN A 388 19.67 24.68 -3.08
N THR A 389 20.05 24.54 -1.82
CA THR A 389 21.41 24.60 -1.31
C THR A 389 21.92 23.18 -1.09
N TYR A 390 23.23 22.97 -1.25
CA TYR A 390 23.79 21.63 -1.13
C TYR A 390 25.24 21.68 -0.68
N TRP A 391 25.66 20.64 0.01
CA TRP A 391 27.06 20.36 0.28
C TRP A 391 27.63 19.46 -0.82
N THR A 392 28.88 19.70 -1.20
CA THR A 392 29.63 18.86 -2.14
C THR A 392 31.14 18.98 -1.91
N THR A 393 31.89 18.04 -2.47
CA THR A 393 33.35 17.95 -2.35
C THR A 393 34.07 18.44 -3.61
N ASP A 394 35.39 18.55 -3.52
CA ASP A 394 36.26 18.68 -4.69
C ASP A 394 36.12 17.45 -5.61
N ASN A 395 36.33 17.65 -6.92
CA ASN A 395 36.00 16.65 -7.95
C ASN A 395 36.58 15.25 -7.70
N ASP A 396 37.82 15.18 -7.19
CA ASP A 396 38.56 13.91 -7.00
C ASP A 396 38.25 13.25 -5.65
N ILE A 397 37.36 13.83 -4.83
CA ILE A 397 36.98 13.33 -3.51
C ILE A 397 35.61 12.67 -3.61
N THR A 398 35.61 11.35 -3.83
CA THR A 398 34.39 10.53 -3.96
C THR A 398 33.96 9.86 -2.65
N GLU A 399 34.86 9.77 -1.68
CA GLU A 399 34.59 9.31 -0.32
C GLU A 399 34.77 10.47 0.67
N SER A 400 33.89 10.56 1.67
CA SER A 400 33.88 11.70 2.59
C SER A 400 33.10 11.41 3.87
N ASN A 401 33.33 12.23 4.89
CA ASN A 401 32.68 12.13 6.18
C ASN A 401 31.99 13.45 6.52
N LEU A 402 30.75 13.37 7.00
CA LEU A 402 29.99 14.45 7.62
C LEU A 402 29.78 14.08 9.09
N VAL A 403 30.20 14.94 10.01
CA VAL A 403 30.00 14.75 11.45
C VAL A 403 28.98 15.76 11.93
N VAL A 404 27.88 15.27 12.50
CA VAL A 404 26.84 16.07 13.14
C VAL A 404 26.99 15.92 14.65
N GLU A 405 27.28 17.04 15.32
CA GLU A 405 27.40 17.11 16.78
C GLU A 405 26.15 17.77 17.37
N PHE A 406 25.37 16.98 18.10
CA PHE A 406 24.17 17.47 18.76
C PHE A 406 24.53 18.30 20.00
N PRO A 407 23.71 19.30 20.38
CA PRO A 407 23.95 20.12 21.56
C PRO A 407 23.87 19.33 22.87
N LYS A 408 23.23 18.17 22.85
CA LYS A 408 23.08 17.23 23.97
C LYS A 408 22.99 15.80 23.45
N GLU A 409 23.12 14.83 24.36
CA GLU A 409 22.76 13.46 24.05
C GLU A 409 21.33 13.39 23.52
N THR A 410 21.16 12.71 22.38
CA THR A 410 19.95 12.72 21.58
C THR A 410 19.53 11.29 21.28
N GLU A 411 18.24 11.01 21.51
CA GLU A 411 17.59 9.74 21.21
C GLU A 411 16.86 9.86 19.87
N PHE A 412 17.15 8.96 18.93
CA PHE A 412 16.55 8.97 17.59
C PHE A 412 16.49 7.57 17.00
N ASN A 413 15.64 7.38 16.00
CA ASN A 413 15.53 6.10 15.28
C ASN A 413 15.22 6.28 13.79
N VAL A 414 15.19 7.52 13.31
CA VAL A 414 14.98 7.90 11.90
C VAL A 414 16.05 8.91 11.49
N ILE A 415 16.69 8.68 10.34
CA ILE A 415 17.58 9.66 9.69
C ILE A 415 17.12 9.83 8.24
N ASN A 416 16.93 11.08 7.82
CA ASN A 416 16.66 11.48 6.45
C ASN A 416 17.96 11.95 5.78
N LEU A 417 18.21 11.48 4.57
CA LEU A 417 19.28 11.97 3.69
C LEU A 417 18.66 12.29 2.32
N ARG A 418 19.08 13.39 1.68
CA ARG A 418 18.70 13.69 0.29
C ARG A 418 19.90 14.07 -0.57
N GLU A 419 19.98 13.52 -1.78
CA GLU A 419 20.89 14.00 -2.80
C GLU A 419 20.35 15.26 -3.49
N TYR A 420 21.26 16.11 -3.95
CA TYR A 420 20.92 17.19 -4.87
C TYR A 420 20.78 16.63 -6.30
N ILE A 421 19.64 15.99 -6.55
CA ILE A 421 19.35 15.27 -7.81
C ILE A 421 19.32 16.10 -9.10
N PRO A 422 19.24 17.46 -9.13
CA PRO A 422 19.50 18.22 -10.35
C PRO A 422 20.89 17.97 -10.95
N LEU A 423 21.84 17.49 -10.14
CA LEU A 423 23.18 17.10 -10.57
C LEU A 423 23.32 15.59 -10.88
N GLY A 424 22.21 14.85 -10.90
CA GLY A 424 22.16 13.40 -11.05
C GLY A 424 22.29 12.65 -9.73
N GLN A 425 22.09 11.33 -9.77
CA GLN A 425 22.22 10.44 -8.61
C GLN A 425 23.65 9.91 -8.52
N ARG A 426 24.33 10.17 -7.40
CA ARG A 426 25.79 10.07 -7.24
C ARG A 426 26.23 9.12 -6.12
N ILE A 427 25.44 8.97 -5.06
CA ILE A 427 25.87 8.19 -3.90
C ILE A 427 25.54 6.72 -4.10
N TRP A 428 26.57 5.88 -4.15
CA TRP A 428 26.44 4.43 -4.33
C TRP A 428 26.50 3.63 -3.05
N GLY A 429 27.20 4.15 -2.06
CA GLY A 429 27.28 3.55 -0.74
C GLY A 429 27.37 4.62 0.33
N TRP A 430 26.68 4.37 1.44
CA TRP A 430 26.75 5.20 2.62
C TRP A 430 26.75 4.35 3.89
N ALA A 431 27.29 4.90 4.97
CA ALA A 431 27.23 4.31 6.30
C ALA A 431 27.05 5.38 7.37
N ILE A 432 26.46 5.02 8.50
CA ILE A 432 26.24 5.92 9.63
C ILE A 432 26.80 5.26 10.89
N ASP A 433 27.64 6.02 11.57
CA ASP A 433 28.25 5.64 12.83
C ASP A 433 27.73 6.52 13.96
N LYS A 434 27.63 5.97 15.17
CA LYS A 434 27.45 6.74 16.40
C LYS A 434 28.77 6.86 17.14
N TRP A 435 28.96 7.95 17.86
CA TRP A 435 30.05 8.08 18.81
C TRP A 435 29.67 7.41 20.13
N GLU A 436 30.42 6.38 20.52
CA GLU A 436 30.18 5.60 21.74
C GLU A 436 31.53 5.04 22.25
N ASP A 437 31.75 5.08 23.56
CA ASP A 437 32.98 4.59 24.21
C ASP A 437 34.28 5.18 23.61
N ASN A 438 34.28 6.47 23.28
CA ASN A 438 35.40 7.16 22.61
C ASN A 438 35.79 6.58 21.24
N SER A 439 34.85 5.95 20.54
CA SER A 439 35.07 5.36 19.23
C SER A 439 33.84 5.52 18.33
N TRP A 440 34.04 5.46 17.02
CA TRP A 440 32.95 5.37 16.06
C TRP A 440 32.48 3.93 15.94
N LYS A 441 31.17 3.70 16.08
CA LYS A 441 30.54 2.39 15.86
C LYS A 441 29.46 2.50 14.79
N GLU A 442 29.63 1.76 13.70
CA GLU A 442 28.65 1.65 12.62
C GLU A 442 27.35 1.04 13.15
N PHE A 443 26.21 1.66 12.86
CA PHE A 443 24.89 1.12 13.17
C PHE A 443 23.97 1.03 11.94
N ALA A 444 24.34 1.68 10.84
CA ALA A 444 23.59 1.64 9.59
C ALA A 444 24.54 1.71 8.39
N LYS A 445 24.14 1.06 7.31
CA LYS A 445 24.73 1.22 5.99
C LYS A 445 23.68 0.92 4.93
N GLY A 446 23.91 1.41 3.72
CA GLY A 446 23.07 1.12 2.58
C GLY A 446 23.68 1.60 1.30
N GLU A 447 22.92 1.40 0.23
CA GLU A 447 23.22 1.89 -1.10
C GLU A 447 22.10 2.84 -1.53
N SER A 448 22.40 3.71 -2.50
CA SER A 448 21.48 4.70 -3.04
C SER A 448 20.91 5.68 -2.01
N ILE A 449 20.77 6.95 -2.41
CA ILE A 449 19.98 7.94 -1.66
C ILE A 449 18.92 8.54 -2.58
N GLY A 450 19.34 9.12 -3.71
CA GLY A 450 18.44 9.76 -4.68
C GLY A 450 17.65 10.92 -4.04
N ASN A 451 16.38 11.06 -4.44
CA ASN A 451 15.50 12.11 -3.94
C ASN A 451 15.42 12.13 -2.40
N ARG A 452 15.34 10.95 -1.76
CA ARG A 452 15.20 10.82 -0.31
C ARG A 452 15.58 9.42 0.15
N ARG A 453 16.28 9.32 1.28
CA ARG A 453 16.53 8.10 2.02
C ARG A 453 16.08 8.30 3.46
N LEU A 454 15.08 7.55 3.90
CA LEU A 454 14.70 7.47 5.30
C LEU A 454 15.22 6.16 5.87
N TRP A 455 16.31 6.23 6.63
CA TRP A 455 16.73 5.11 7.43
C TRP A 455 15.85 5.05 8.70
N LYS A 456 15.06 3.99 8.85
CA LYS A 456 14.36 3.65 10.10
C LYS A 456 15.03 2.42 10.72
N GLY A 457 15.53 2.55 11.94
CA GLY A 457 16.23 1.45 12.62
C GLY A 457 15.91 1.30 14.10
N ALA A 458 16.77 0.55 14.78
CA ALA A 458 16.76 0.46 16.23
C ALA A 458 17.09 1.82 16.85
N LEU A 459 16.56 2.06 18.06
CA LEU A 459 16.81 3.27 18.82
C LEU A 459 18.31 3.51 19.03
N GLN A 460 18.77 4.70 18.69
CA GLN A 460 20.14 5.17 18.90
C GLN A 460 20.13 6.28 19.96
N ILE A 461 21.19 6.31 20.76
CA ILE A 461 21.44 7.34 21.76
C ILE A 461 22.91 7.74 21.63
N THR A 462 23.16 9.01 21.29
CA THR A 462 24.51 9.57 21.19
C THR A 462 24.44 11.09 21.13
N ASN A 463 25.56 11.78 21.34
CA ASN A 463 25.71 13.20 21.07
C ASN A 463 26.39 13.50 19.72
N LYS A 464 26.87 12.48 18.99
CA LYS A 464 27.48 12.68 17.66
C LYS A 464 27.19 11.51 16.72
N ILE A 465 26.84 11.84 15.48
CA ILE A 465 26.80 10.87 14.38
C ILE A 465 27.80 11.24 13.30
N ARG A 466 28.29 10.23 12.59
CA ARG A 466 29.11 10.40 11.39
C ARG A 466 28.44 9.70 10.22
N ILE A 467 28.11 10.47 9.19
CA ILE A 467 27.63 9.97 7.90
C ILE A 467 28.82 9.86 6.98
N ARG A 468 29.05 8.68 6.43
CA ARG A 468 30.14 8.37 5.51
C ARG A 468 29.58 8.13 4.13
N ILE A 469 30.11 8.83 3.14
CA ILE A 469 29.98 8.43 1.74
C ILE A 469 31.09 7.42 1.47
N THR A 470 30.71 6.17 1.26
CA THR A 470 31.65 5.04 1.12
C THR A 470 31.90 4.66 -0.32
N GLU A 471 31.00 5.02 -1.23
CA GLU A 471 31.15 4.77 -2.66
C GLU A 471 30.38 5.83 -3.45
N ALA A 472 31.06 6.48 -4.40
CA ALA A 472 30.45 7.37 -5.39
C ALA A 472 31.33 7.39 -6.66
N PRO A 473 30.75 7.46 -7.87
CA PRO A 473 31.50 7.51 -9.12
C PRO A 473 32.05 8.92 -9.42
N VAL A 474 31.53 9.94 -8.74
CA VAL A 474 31.93 11.35 -8.79
C VAL A 474 31.75 11.98 -7.41
N CYS A 475 32.23 13.21 -7.21
CA CYS A 475 31.99 13.96 -5.96
C CYS A 475 30.49 13.92 -5.55
N PRO A 476 30.16 13.57 -4.29
CA PRO A 476 28.79 13.54 -3.79
C PRO A 476 28.17 14.93 -3.75
N ALA A 477 26.83 14.99 -3.78
CA ALA A 477 26.08 16.21 -3.55
C ALA A 477 24.84 15.88 -2.70
N LEU A 478 24.80 16.40 -1.47
CA LEU A 478 23.67 16.24 -0.56
C LEU A 478 23.01 17.59 -0.31
N THR A 479 21.70 17.60 -0.13
CA THR A 479 20.91 18.82 0.11
C THR A 479 20.22 18.83 1.48
N GLU A 480 20.05 17.67 2.12
CA GLU A 480 19.35 17.59 3.41
C GLU A 480 19.91 16.46 4.26
N ILE A 481 20.08 16.75 5.56
CA ILE A 481 20.19 15.76 6.64
C ILE A 481 19.22 16.17 7.74
N SER A 482 18.34 15.26 8.15
CA SER A 482 17.52 15.49 9.34
C SER A 482 17.44 14.23 10.20
N VAL A 483 17.28 14.42 11.51
CA VAL A 483 17.30 13.35 12.51
C VAL A 483 16.01 13.41 13.30
N HIS A 484 15.33 12.27 13.45
CA HIS A 484 13.98 12.22 13.99
C HIS A 484 13.78 11.01 14.92
N LEU A 485 12.75 11.13 15.76
CA LEU A 485 12.32 10.07 16.65
C LEU A 485 10.86 9.71 16.34
N GLU A 486 10.66 8.57 15.70
CA GLU A 486 9.34 7.99 15.53
C GLU A 486 8.80 7.55 16.91
N PRO A 487 7.58 7.96 17.28
CA PRO A 487 6.92 7.47 18.48
C PRO A 487 6.74 5.95 18.45
N VAL A 488 6.82 5.31 19.61
CA VAL A 488 6.54 3.87 19.72
C VAL A 488 5.12 3.58 19.24
N GLN A 489 5.01 2.76 18.20
CA GLN A 489 3.75 2.25 17.67
C GLN A 489 3.32 1.01 18.45
N LEU A 490 2.11 1.00 19.00
CA LEU A 490 1.56 -0.12 19.75
C LEU A 490 0.40 -0.74 18.99
N ALA A 491 0.71 -1.66 18.08
CA ALA A 491 -0.31 -2.42 17.35
C ALA A 491 -1.06 -3.38 18.29
N PRO A 492 -2.37 -3.64 18.03
CA PRO A 492 -3.11 -4.67 18.76
C PRO A 492 -2.45 -6.03 18.58
N PRO A 493 -2.36 -6.88 19.61
CA PRO A 493 -1.75 -8.20 19.45
C PRO A 493 -2.57 -9.10 18.51
N ILE A 494 -1.91 -9.97 17.76
CA ILE A 494 -2.58 -10.99 16.94
C ILE A 494 -2.77 -12.23 17.81
N ILE A 495 -4.01 -12.72 17.92
CA ILE A 495 -4.37 -13.91 18.70
C ILE A 495 -4.74 -15.04 17.76
N GLN A 496 -4.07 -16.19 17.84
CA GLN A 496 -4.29 -17.34 16.97
C GLN A 496 -4.26 -18.65 17.76
N ARG A 497 -5.04 -19.63 17.32
CA ARG A 497 -4.91 -21.01 17.80
C ARG A 497 -3.78 -21.71 17.04
N THR A 498 -2.95 -22.46 17.75
CA THR A 498 -1.86 -23.25 17.17
C THR A 498 -2.33 -24.66 16.82
N GLU A 499 -1.52 -25.40 16.05
CA GLU A 499 -1.81 -26.80 15.68
C GLU A 499 -1.93 -27.72 16.91
N THR A 500 -1.27 -27.37 18.02
CA THR A 500 -1.38 -28.09 19.30
C THR A 500 -2.64 -27.72 20.08
N GLY A 501 -3.44 -26.79 19.59
CA GLY A 501 -4.67 -26.32 20.24
C GLY A 501 -4.45 -25.26 21.30
N ASN A 502 -3.24 -24.72 21.47
CA ASN A 502 -2.98 -23.61 22.38
C ASN A 502 -3.27 -22.26 21.70
N ILE A 503 -3.26 -21.17 22.47
CA ILE A 503 -3.33 -19.82 21.95
C ILE A 503 -1.93 -19.20 21.91
N LYS A 504 -1.56 -18.73 20.73
CA LYS A 504 -0.38 -17.90 20.51
C LYS A 504 -0.81 -16.45 20.31
N ILE A 505 -0.21 -15.56 21.08
CA ILE A 505 -0.38 -14.12 20.93
C ILE A 505 0.93 -13.53 20.40
N THR A 506 0.87 -12.70 19.36
CA THR A 506 2.05 -12.09 18.74
C THR A 506 1.93 -10.57 18.73
N SER A 507 2.98 -9.86 19.15
CA SER A 507 3.08 -8.40 19.09
C SER A 507 4.53 -7.94 19.22
N ASN A 508 4.76 -6.64 19.02
CA ASN A 508 6.06 -5.96 19.12
C ASN A 508 6.37 -5.42 20.53
N GLY A 509 5.55 -5.71 21.55
CA GLY A 509 5.72 -5.21 22.93
C GLY A 509 5.23 -6.16 24.01
N PHE A 510 5.18 -5.68 25.27
CA PHE A 510 4.73 -6.48 26.42
C PHE A 510 3.22 -6.71 26.36
N ILE A 511 2.84 -7.96 26.11
CA ILE A 511 1.45 -8.38 25.99
C ILE A 511 0.88 -8.71 27.37
N ARG A 512 -0.29 -8.14 27.64
CA ARG A 512 -1.17 -8.53 28.75
C ARG A 512 -2.43 -9.16 28.18
N TYR A 513 -2.99 -10.15 28.85
CA TYR A 513 -4.18 -10.84 28.38
C TYR A 513 -5.13 -11.24 29.51
N THR A 514 -6.36 -11.54 29.13
CA THR A 514 -7.44 -12.05 29.98
C THR A 514 -8.14 -13.19 29.22
N LEU A 515 -8.61 -14.20 29.97
CA LEU A 515 -9.28 -15.39 29.43
C LEU A 515 -10.78 -15.43 29.76
N ASP A 516 -11.26 -14.45 30.52
CA ASP A 516 -12.63 -14.32 30.99
C ASP A 516 -13.43 -13.27 30.19
N GLY A 517 -12.84 -12.72 29.12
CA GLY A 517 -13.44 -11.67 28.30
C GLY A 517 -13.40 -10.26 28.90
N SER A 518 -12.82 -10.07 30.09
CA SER A 518 -12.57 -8.73 30.65
C SER A 518 -11.46 -7.99 29.90
N ASP A 519 -11.43 -6.66 29.95
CA ASP A 519 -10.40 -5.90 29.24
C ASP A 519 -9.04 -6.01 29.95
N PRO A 520 -7.94 -6.29 29.24
CA PRO A 520 -6.61 -6.37 29.85
C PRO A 520 -6.14 -5.03 30.41
N THR A 521 -5.61 -5.06 31.63
CA THR A 521 -4.99 -3.94 32.35
C THR A 521 -3.50 -4.20 32.56
N GLU A 522 -2.76 -3.22 33.08
CA GLU A 522 -1.35 -3.42 33.46
C GLU A 522 -1.16 -4.49 34.55
N GLN A 523 -2.23 -4.79 35.30
CA GLN A 523 -2.26 -5.81 36.34
C GLN A 523 -2.68 -7.20 35.83
N SER A 524 -3.16 -7.30 34.59
CA SER A 524 -3.53 -8.58 33.96
C SER A 524 -2.31 -9.48 33.74
N ALA A 525 -2.54 -10.76 33.41
CA ALA A 525 -1.44 -11.71 33.21
C ALA A 525 -0.53 -11.29 32.05
N ILE A 526 0.80 -11.48 32.21
CA ILE A 526 1.78 -11.30 31.14
C ILE A 526 1.73 -12.53 30.23
N TYR A 527 1.68 -12.31 28.93
CA TYR A 527 1.87 -13.38 27.96
C TYR A 527 3.37 -13.61 27.75
N GLU A 528 3.84 -14.81 28.11
CA GLU A 528 5.25 -15.22 27.95
C GLU A 528 5.39 -16.41 27.01
N ASN A 529 4.41 -17.30 26.98
CA ASN A 529 4.38 -18.53 26.20
C ASN A 529 2.94 -18.82 25.75
N GLU A 530 2.78 -19.80 24.85
CA GLU A 530 1.46 -20.28 24.43
C GLU A 530 0.55 -20.62 25.61
N ILE A 531 -0.72 -20.26 25.51
CA ILE A 531 -1.70 -20.44 26.57
C ILE A 531 -2.54 -21.70 26.28
N PRO A 532 -2.55 -22.70 27.18
CA PRO A 532 -3.50 -23.80 27.10
C PRO A 532 -4.93 -23.27 27.13
N PHE A 533 -5.71 -23.56 26.09
CA PHE A 533 -7.05 -23.01 25.93
C PHE A 533 -8.02 -24.04 25.32
N GLU A 534 -8.05 -25.21 25.94
CA GLU A 534 -8.78 -26.40 25.46
C GLU A 534 -10.28 -26.16 25.39
N LYS A 535 -10.89 -25.60 26.45
CA LYS A 535 -12.34 -25.39 26.51
C LYS A 535 -12.86 -24.33 25.52
N GLY A 536 -11.99 -23.46 25.03
CA GLY A 536 -12.40 -22.25 24.31
C GLY A 536 -12.93 -21.15 25.24
N GLY A 537 -13.42 -20.07 24.65
CA GLY A 537 -13.83 -18.84 25.33
C GLY A 537 -13.36 -17.59 24.60
N THR A 538 -13.56 -16.44 25.22
CA THR A 538 -13.08 -15.15 24.69
C THR A 538 -11.76 -14.78 25.35
N ILE A 539 -10.74 -14.59 24.53
CA ILE A 539 -9.46 -14.05 24.94
C ILE A 539 -9.36 -12.61 24.46
N LYS A 540 -8.94 -11.73 25.36
CA LYS A 540 -8.58 -10.35 25.03
C LYS A 540 -7.11 -10.13 25.34
N SER A 541 -6.43 -9.35 24.51
CA SER A 541 -5.04 -9.01 24.73
C SER A 541 -4.72 -7.58 24.34
N LYS A 542 -3.73 -7.00 25.00
CA LYS A 542 -3.33 -5.60 24.85
C LYS A 542 -1.82 -5.45 25.07
N VAL A 543 -1.18 -4.59 24.30
CA VAL A 543 0.23 -4.23 24.51
C VAL A 543 0.31 -3.04 25.43
N PHE A 544 1.25 -3.04 26.36
CA PHE A 544 1.58 -1.89 27.19
C PHE A 544 3.04 -1.48 26.99
N TYR A 545 3.29 -0.18 26.91
CA TYR A 545 4.62 0.40 26.84
C TYR A 545 4.64 1.78 27.49
N LYS A 546 5.38 1.92 28.60
CA LYS A 546 5.39 3.13 29.45
C LYS A 546 3.96 3.55 29.81
N ASP A 547 3.58 4.78 29.51
CA ASP A 547 2.27 5.39 29.72
C ASP A 547 1.27 5.15 28.58
N LYS A 548 1.62 4.29 27.60
CA LYS A 548 0.81 4.01 26.41
C LYS A 548 0.38 2.54 26.34
N SER A 549 -0.69 2.29 25.59
CA SER A 549 -1.18 0.94 25.31
C SER A 549 -1.79 0.83 23.90
N SER A 550 -1.77 -0.37 23.30
CA SER A 550 -2.46 -0.65 22.03
C SER A 550 -3.98 -0.65 22.18
N GLU A 551 -4.74 -0.75 21.09
CA GLU A 551 -6.14 -1.21 21.16
C GLU A 551 -6.20 -2.67 21.67
N ILE A 552 -7.38 -3.06 22.16
CA ILE A 552 -7.63 -4.42 22.63
C ILE A 552 -7.91 -5.34 21.45
N ALA A 553 -7.08 -6.36 21.28
CA ALA A 553 -7.40 -7.47 20.39
C ALA A 553 -8.32 -8.45 21.10
N THR A 554 -9.38 -8.88 20.41
CA THR A 554 -10.38 -9.83 20.93
C THR A 554 -10.52 -10.99 19.97
N SER A 555 -10.47 -12.22 20.48
CA SER A 555 -10.78 -13.42 19.71
C SER A 555 -11.61 -14.38 20.54
N THR A 556 -12.55 -15.05 19.89
CA THR A 556 -13.40 -16.07 20.53
C THR A 556 -13.12 -17.40 19.87
N PHE A 557 -12.90 -18.43 20.68
CA PHE A 557 -12.63 -19.77 20.18
C PHE A 557 -13.63 -20.76 20.78
N THR A 558 -14.04 -21.75 19.98
CA THR A 558 -14.70 -22.96 20.50
C THR A 558 -13.68 -23.92 21.13
N HIS A 559 -14.15 -25.09 21.57
CA HIS A 559 -13.27 -26.17 22.04
C HIS A 559 -12.16 -26.45 21.02
N SER A 560 -10.97 -26.73 21.54
CA SER A 560 -9.80 -27.06 20.73
C SER A 560 -10.05 -28.29 19.85
N LYS A 561 -9.65 -28.21 18.58
CA LYS A 561 -9.86 -29.26 17.57
C LYS A 561 -8.64 -30.15 17.36
N HIS A 562 -7.55 -29.94 18.10
CA HIS A 562 -6.25 -30.61 17.88
C HIS A 562 -6.28 -32.15 18.00
N LEU A 563 -7.24 -32.72 18.74
CA LEU A 563 -7.45 -34.18 18.85
C LEU A 563 -8.50 -34.72 17.86
N TRP A 564 -9.16 -33.83 17.12
CA TRP A 564 -10.31 -34.21 16.33
C TRP A 564 -9.89 -34.87 15.03
N ASN A 565 -10.71 -35.82 14.60
CA ASN A 565 -10.53 -36.49 13.33
C ASN A 565 -11.87 -36.61 12.61
N ILE A 566 -11.86 -36.32 11.30
CA ILE A 566 -13.00 -36.61 10.44
C ILE A 566 -12.96 -38.10 10.11
N ILE A 567 -13.90 -38.87 10.68
CA ILE A 567 -13.95 -40.32 10.46
C ILE A 567 -14.92 -40.72 9.34
N GLU A 568 -15.87 -39.85 8.99
CA GLU A 568 -16.75 -40.04 7.84
C GLU A 568 -17.14 -38.68 7.25
N ALA A 569 -17.11 -38.57 5.93
CA ALA A 569 -17.77 -37.52 5.17
C ALA A 569 -18.53 -38.21 4.04
N SER A 570 -19.83 -37.93 3.89
CA SER A 570 -20.64 -38.58 2.86
C SER A 570 -20.11 -38.33 1.45
N SER A 571 -19.47 -37.17 1.23
CA SER A 571 -18.68 -36.86 0.04
C SER A 571 -17.74 -35.68 0.30
N SER A 572 -16.76 -35.48 -0.58
CA SER A 572 -15.92 -34.29 -0.62
C SER A 572 -15.45 -34.03 -2.04
N VAL A 573 -15.30 -32.76 -2.41
CA VAL A 573 -14.64 -32.37 -3.66
C VAL A 573 -13.14 -32.24 -3.44
N LYS A 574 -12.34 -32.57 -4.47
CA LYS A 574 -10.88 -32.44 -4.43
C LYS A 574 -10.45 -31.02 -4.01
N ASN A 575 -9.49 -30.92 -3.09
CA ASN A 575 -9.00 -29.68 -2.47
C ASN A 575 -10.02 -28.94 -1.59
N ARG A 576 -11.16 -29.58 -1.27
CA ARG A 576 -12.24 -29.09 -0.40
C ARG A 576 -12.72 -30.22 0.52
N GLU A 577 -11.75 -30.96 1.06
CA GLU A 577 -11.95 -32.11 1.93
C GLU A 577 -12.57 -31.71 3.27
N ALA A 578 -13.29 -32.63 3.91
CA ALA A 578 -13.95 -32.37 5.19
C ALA A 578 -12.98 -32.02 6.34
N THR A 579 -11.69 -32.35 6.21
CA THR A 579 -10.66 -31.94 7.17
C THR A 579 -10.50 -30.41 7.28
N LYS A 580 -10.96 -29.66 6.28
CA LYS A 580 -11.02 -28.19 6.30
C LYS A 580 -11.98 -27.63 7.34
N LEU A 581 -12.94 -28.43 7.82
CA LEU A 581 -13.90 -27.99 8.84
C LEU A 581 -13.31 -27.82 10.24
N ILE A 582 -12.08 -28.32 10.44
CA ILE A 582 -11.44 -28.42 11.74
C ILE A 582 -9.99 -27.93 11.72
N ASP A 583 -9.61 -27.13 10.71
CA ASP A 583 -8.23 -26.61 10.58
C ASP A 583 -8.04 -25.21 11.18
N ASP A 584 -9.07 -24.63 11.79
CA ASP A 584 -9.07 -23.29 12.40
C ASP A 584 -8.59 -22.20 11.41
N ASN A 585 -8.93 -22.39 10.13
CA ASN A 585 -8.63 -21.47 9.03
C ASN A 585 -9.91 -21.16 8.24
N GLU A 586 -10.53 -20.03 8.58
CA GLU A 586 -11.74 -19.48 7.97
C GLU A 586 -11.69 -19.31 6.43
N ARG A 587 -10.49 -19.32 5.83
CA ARG A 587 -10.28 -19.17 4.38
C ARG A 587 -10.36 -20.49 3.64
N THR A 588 -10.22 -21.61 4.33
CA THR A 588 -10.47 -22.93 3.76
C THR A 588 -11.94 -23.31 3.97
N PHE A 589 -12.41 -24.30 3.21
CA PHE A 589 -13.77 -24.80 3.37
C PHE A 589 -13.93 -26.20 2.80
N TRP A 590 -14.81 -26.96 3.42
CA TRP A 590 -15.31 -28.21 2.86
C TRP A 590 -16.41 -27.95 1.83
N GLN A 591 -16.48 -28.80 0.81
CA GLN A 591 -17.63 -28.86 -0.10
C GLN A 591 -18.05 -30.31 -0.38
N SER A 592 -19.36 -30.59 -0.29
CA SER A 592 -19.93 -31.88 -0.72
C SER A 592 -20.01 -32.00 -2.24
N ASP A 593 -20.10 -33.23 -2.76
CA ASP A 593 -20.49 -33.49 -4.16
C ASP A 593 -21.92 -32.98 -4.40
N ASP A 594 -22.22 -32.55 -5.62
CA ASP A 594 -23.53 -31.99 -6.00
C ASP A 594 -24.63 -33.06 -6.10
N ARG A 595 -24.26 -34.34 -6.19
CA ARG A 595 -25.18 -35.48 -6.16
C ARG A 595 -25.40 -36.03 -4.75
N ASP A 596 -24.61 -35.58 -3.78
CA ASP A 596 -24.72 -36.01 -2.39
C ASP A 596 -25.92 -35.36 -1.70
N LYS A 597 -26.93 -36.19 -1.42
CA LYS A 597 -28.13 -35.79 -0.69
C LYS A 597 -28.03 -36.01 0.82
N LYS A 598 -27.00 -36.71 1.30
CA LYS A 598 -26.78 -36.94 2.74
C LYS A 598 -26.11 -35.72 3.36
N ARG A 599 -24.95 -35.33 2.82
CA ARG A 599 -24.14 -34.20 3.30
C ARG A 599 -23.86 -34.29 4.80
N ASP A 600 -23.49 -35.50 5.21
CA ASP A 600 -23.19 -35.87 6.58
C ASP A 600 -21.68 -35.75 6.82
N ILE A 601 -21.31 -35.17 7.95
CA ILE A 601 -19.94 -35.16 8.48
C ILE A 601 -19.96 -35.82 9.85
N VAL A 602 -19.04 -36.76 10.08
CA VAL A 602 -18.84 -37.42 11.36
C VAL A 602 -17.45 -37.11 11.89
N ILE A 603 -17.41 -36.59 13.11
CA ILE A 603 -16.18 -36.20 13.80
C ILE A 603 -16.02 -37.07 15.04
N ASP A 604 -14.83 -37.63 15.21
CA ASP A 604 -14.33 -38.18 16.47
C ASP A 604 -13.53 -37.09 17.18
N PHE A 605 -13.90 -36.76 18.41
CA PHE A 605 -13.16 -35.76 19.21
C PHE A 605 -11.86 -36.29 19.80
N GLY A 606 -11.59 -37.60 19.69
CA GLY A 606 -10.47 -38.28 20.36
C GLY A 606 -10.76 -38.58 21.84
N GLU A 607 -11.65 -37.80 22.47
CA GLU A 607 -12.02 -37.89 23.87
C GLU A 607 -13.53 -37.71 24.09
N ILE A 608 -14.02 -37.97 25.30
CA ILE A 608 -15.43 -37.75 25.65
C ILE A 608 -15.61 -36.32 26.17
N LEU A 609 -16.42 -35.53 25.47
CA LEU A 609 -16.75 -34.15 25.80
C LEU A 609 -18.15 -34.01 26.40
N ASN A 610 -18.34 -32.99 27.24
CA ASN A 610 -19.65 -32.54 27.71
C ASN A 610 -20.07 -31.30 26.90
N ILE A 611 -20.89 -31.50 25.88
CA ILE A 611 -21.20 -30.50 24.86
C ILE A 611 -22.46 -29.75 25.26
N LYS A 612 -22.38 -28.43 25.37
CA LYS A 612 -23.53 -27.54 25.62
C LYS A 612 -24.00 -26.80 24.37
N GLY A 613 -23.22 -26.82 23.30
CA GLY A 613 -23.52 -26.13 22.05
C GLY A 613 -22.55 -26.48 20.93
N PHE A 614 -22.77 -25.90 19.76
CA PHE A 614 -21.85 -26.00 18.62
C PHE A 614 -21.84 -24.70 17.83
N SER A 615 -20.82 -24.51 16.99
CA SER A 615 -20.72 -23.37 16.08
C SER A 615 -20.55 -23.80 14.62
N VAL A 616 -21.02 -22.97 13.70
CA VAL A 616 -20.76 -23.12 12.25
C VAL A 616 -20.31 -21.79 11.67
N LEU A 617 -19.21 -21.80 10.92
CA LEU A 617 -18.77 -20.66 10.12
C LEU A 617 -19.02 -20.97 8.64
N PRO A 618 -19.90 -20.22 7.95
CA PRO A 618 -20.02 -20.31 6.50
C PRO A 618 -18.69 -20.02 5.81
N ARG A 619 -18.55 -20.44 4.55
CA ARG A 619 -17.43 -20.01 3.71
C ARG A 619 -17.35 -18.48 3.70
N GLN A 620 -16.17 -17.93 4.01
CA GLN A 620 -15.91 -16.49 3.96
C GLN A 620 -15.69 -16.02 2.52
N SER A 621 -16.78 -15.85 1.77
CA SER A 621 -16.80 -15.42 0.37
C SER A 621 -18.16 -14.82 0.01
N GLU A 622 -18.19 -13.88 -0.94
CA GLU A 622 -19.43 -13.32 -1.49
C GLU A 622 -20.33 -14.36 -2.18
N ILE A 623 -19.77 -15.52 -2.54
CA ILE A 623 -20.52 -16.60 -3.18
C ILE A 623 -21.40 -17.31 -2.13
N LYS A 624 -22.69 -17.02 -2.17
CA LYS A 624 -23.70 -17.53 -1.22
C LYS A 624 -24.18 -18.96 -1.50
N ASN A 625 -23.90 -19.50 -2.68
CA ASN A 625 -24.40 -20.83 -3.04
C ASN A 625 -23.75 -21.95 -2.21
N GLY A 626 -24.59 -22.87 -1.75
CA GLY A 626 -24.21 -23.97 -0.87
C GLY A 626 -24.10 -23.62 0.61
N ILE A 627 -24.43 -22.38 1.02
CA ILE A 627 -24.57 -22.04 2.45
C ILE A 627 -25.64 -22.93 3.08
N ILE A 628 -25.29 -23.57 4.19
CA ILE A 628 -26.18 -24.46 4.94
C ILE A 628 -27.19 -23.61 5.70
N THR A 629 -28.47 -23.78 5.42
CA THR A 629 -29.54 -23.02 6.10
C THR A 629 -30.26 -23.86 7.13
N HIS A 630 -30.36 -25.17 6.95
CA HIS A 630 -30.99 -26.07 7.93
C HIS A 630 -30.06 -27.23 8.26
N TYR A 631 -30.11 -27.69 9.51
CA TYR A 631 -29.20 -28.69 10.02
C TYR A 631 -29.88 -29.69 10.96
N GLU A 632 -29.26 -30.85 11.08
CA GLU A 632 -29.43 -31.79 12.19
C GLU A 632 -28.06 -32.05 12.83
N PHE A 633 -28.00 -32.02 14.15
CA PHE A 633 -26.80 -32.24 14.96
C PHE A 633 -27.05 -33.43 15.89
N TYR A 634 -26.27 -34.49 15.70
CA TYR A 634 -26.36 -35.73 16.47
C TYR A 634 -25.11 -35.96 17.30
N THR A 635 -25.28 -36.63 18.44
CA THR A 635 -24.21 -37.02 19.35
C THR A 635 -24.16 -38.54 19.52
N SER A 636 -22.97 -39.07 19.80
CA SER A 636 -22.76 -40.49 20.09
C SER A 636 -21.53 -40.72 20.98
N LEU A 637 -21.52 -41.84 21.71
CA LEU A 637 -20.37 -42.33 22.47
C LEU A 637 -19.58 -43.41 21.72
N ASP A 638 -20.17 -44.05 20.71
CA ASP A 638 -19.65 -45.24 20.05
C ASP A 638 -19.63 -45.17 18.52
N SER A 639 -20.12 -44.07 17.92
CA SER A 639 -20.30 -43.85 16.47
C SER A 639 -21.33 -44.76 15.79
N GLU A 640 -21.98 -45.66 16.53
CA GLU A 640 -23.01 -46.57 16.04
C GLU A 640 -24.41 -46.09 16.41
N LYS A 641 -24.60 -45.70 17.68
CA LYS A 641 -25.87 -45.22 18.23
C LYS A 641 -25.88 -43.71 18.24
N TRP A 642 -26.73 -43.13 17.40
CA TRP A 642 -26.86 -41.69 17.23
C TRP A 642 -28.09 -41.15 17.94
N LYS A 643 -27.90 -40.14 18.80
CA LYS A 643 -28.97 -39.36 19.41
C LYS A 643 -29.08 -38.02 18.69
N LEU A 644 -30.28 -37.65 18.25
CA LEU A 644 -30.52 -36.30 17.75
C LEU A 644 -30.50 -35.32 18.93
N ALA A 645 -29.48 -34.45 18.97
CA ALA A 645 -29.31 -33.48 20.04
C ALA A 645 -29.96 -32.13 19.72
N LYS A 646 -29.92 -31.70 18.45
CA LYS A 646 -30.60 -30.50 17.98
C LYS A 646 -30.89 -30.58 16.48
N ALA A 647 -31.99 -29.97 16.05
CA ALA A 647 -32.25 -29.68 14.65
C ALA A 647 -32.79 -28.26 14.55
N GLY A 648 -32.55 -27.59 13.43
CA GLY A 648 -32.98 -26.21 13.29
C GLY A 648 -32.59 -25.56 11.98
N GLU A 649 -32.76 -24.24 11.97
CA GLU A 649 -32.41 -23.34 10.88
C GLU A 649 -31.42 -22.29 11.40
N PHE A 650 -30.40 -21.99 10.60
CA PHE A 650 -29.56 -20.81 10.80
C PHE A 650 -30.24 -19.59 10.19
N SER A 651 -31.05 -18.92 11.02
CA SER A 651 -31.81 -17.75 10.58
C SER A 651 -30.89 -16.65 10.05
N ASN A 652 -31.24 -16.09 8.89
CA ASN A 652 -30.51 -14.98 8.22
C ASN A 652 -29.06 -15.28 7.78
N ILE A 653 -28.57 -16.53 7.86
CA ILE A 653 -27.17 -16.87 7.57
C ILE A 653 -26.74 -16.58 6.11
N VAL A 654 -27.69 -16.53 5.18
CA VAL A 654 -27.43 -16.21 3.77
C VAL A 654 -27.11 -14.73 3.56
N ASN A 655 -27.74 -13.85 4.35
CA ASN A 655 -27.52 -12.41 4.27
C ASN A 655 -26.41 -11.96 5.23
N ASN A 656 -26.19 -12.71 6.31
CA ASN A 656 -25.17 -12.42 7.31
C ASN A 656 -24.35 -13.70 7.63
N PRO A 657 -23.38 -14.08 6.77
CA PRO A 657 -22.64 -15.33 6.86
C PRO A 657 -21.51 -15.34 7.92
N ILE A 658 -21.81 -14.80 9.10
CA ILE A 658 -20.93 -14.84 10.28
C ILE A 658 -21.09 -16.16 11.05
N GLU A 659 -20.12 -16.46 11.93
CA GLU A 659 -20.19 -17.65 12.79
C GLU A 659 -21.49 -17.68 13.60
N GLN A 660 -22.21 -18.81 13.52
CA GLN A 660 -23.45 -19.02 14.25
C GLN A 660 -23.20 -19.97 15.42
N PHE A 661 -23.58 -19.56 16.63
CA PHE A 661 -23.51 -20.38 17.83
C PHE A 661 -24.89 -20.92 18.19
N VAL A 662 -24.98 -22.23 18.42
CA VAL A 662 -26.24 -22.93 18.74
C VAL A 662 -26.09 -23.62 20.10
N SER A 663 -26.96 -23.27 21.03
CA SER A 663 -27.09 -23.98 22.32
C SER A 663 -27.92 -25.27 22.16
N LEU A 664 -27.47 -26.33 22.81
CA LEU A 664 -28.24 -27.56 22.97
C LEU A 664 -29.23 -27.42 24.12
N ASP A 665 -30.31 -28.20 24.09
CA ASP A 665 -31.36 -28.16 25.12
C ASP A 665 -30.91 -28.76 26.46
N ALA A 666 -29.86 -29.58 26.44
CA ALA A 666 -29.17 -30.12 27.60
C ALA A 666 -27.69 -30.33 27.27
N ILE A 667 -26.86 -30.48 28.30
CA ILE A 667 -25.47 -30.90 28.13
C ILE A 667 -25.45 -32.35 27.64
N GLU A 668 -24.85 -32.58 26.49
CA GLU A 668 -24.73 -33.89 25.84
C GLU A 668 -23.33 -34.46 26.03
N LYS A 669 -23.24 -35.66 26.60
CA LYS A 669 -21.97 -36.38 26.73
C LYS A 669 -21.70 -37.17 25.45
N ALA A 670 -20.64 -36.83 24.71
CA ALA A 670 -20.37 -37.42 23.41
C ALA A 670 -18.86 -37.54 23.13
N LYS A 671 -18.47 -38.61 22.43
CA LYS A 671 -17.14 -38.73 21.80
C LYS A 671 -17.20 -38.39 20.30
N PHE A 672 -18.35 -38.63 19.70
CA PHE A 672 -18.58 -38.40 18.28
C PHE A 672 -19.76 -37.46 18.07
N ILE A 673 -19.68 -36.67 17.00
CA ILE A 673 -20.83 -35.96 16.45
C ILE A 673 -21.07 -36.35 15.01
N LYS A 674 -22.32 -36.19 14.59
CA LYS A 674 -22.71 -36.18 13.19
C LYS A 674 -23.45 -34.89 12.90
N PHE A 675 -22.90 -34.08 12.01
CA PHE A 675 -23.53 -32.87 11.50
C PHE A 675 -24.06 -33.12 10.10
N LYS A 676 -25.32 -32.78 9.87
CA LYS A 676 -26.01 -33.02 8.61
C LYS A 676 -26.56 -31.73 8.04
N ALA A 677 -26.16 -31.41 6.82
CA ALA A 677 -26.66 -30.25 6.08
C ALA A 677 -27.99 -30.58 5.38
N VAL A 678 -29.11 -30.29 6.05
CA VAL A 678 -30.47 -30.65 5.60
C VAL A 678 -30.93 -29.81 4.42
N LYS A 679 -30.71 -28.49 4.47
CA LYS A 679 -31.00 -27.57 3.36
C LYS A 679 -29.85 -26.62 3.13
N VAL A 680 -29.64 -26.27 1.86
CA VAL A 680 -28.59 -25.36 1.40
C VAL A 680 -29.19 -24.33 0.46
N TYR A 681 -28.61 -23.13 0.44
CA TYR A 681 -29.05 -22.02 -0.40
C TYR A 681 -28.56 -22.17 -1.84
N GLU A 682 -29.48 -22.14 -2.81
CA GLU A 682 -29.24 -22.09 -4.26
C GLU A 682 -28.15 -23.04 -4.81
N ALA A 683 -28.05 -24.25 -4.24
CA ALA A 683 -27.12 -25.28 -4.70
C ALA A 683 -27.62 -26.69 -4.39
N ASN A 684 -26.97 -27.68 -5.01
CA ASN A 684 -27.15 -29.09 -4.66
C ASN A 684 -26.01 -29.65 -3.80
N TYR A 685 -25.07 -28.80 -3.38
CA TYR A 685 -23.94 -29.14 -2.51
C TYR A 685 -23.92 -28.23 -1.28
N ALA A 686 -23.32 -28.71 -0.19
CA ALA A 686 -23.05 -27.91 1.01
C ALA A 686 -21.63 -27.34 0.97
N ARG A 687 -21.46 -26.14 1.56
CA ARG A 687 -20.16 -25.54 1.86
C ARG A 687 -20.14 -25.02 3.29
N LEU A 688 -19.01 -25.23 3.96
CA LEU A 688 -18.81 -24.78 5.33
C LEU A 688 -17.30 -24.57 5.57
N ALA A 689 -16.93 -23.45 6.21
CA ALA A 689 -15.55 -23.15 6.56
C ALA A 689 -15.17 -23.91 7.83
N GLU A 690 -15.88 -23.67 8.94
CA GLU A 690 -15.54 -24.26 10.24
C GLU A 690 -16.75 -24.89 10.91
N LEU A 691 -16.51 -25.96 11.69
CA LEU A 691 -17.45 -26.56 12.63
C LEU A 691 -16.79 -26.66 14.00
N GLY A 692 -17.38 -26.05 15.02
CA GLY A 692 -16.88 -26.05 16.40
C GLY A 692 -17.87 -26.66 17.40
N VAL A 693 -17.40 -26.99 18.61
CA VAL A 693 -18.29 -27.36 19.74
C VAL A 693 -17.98 -26.51 20.97
N ILE A 694 -19.03 -26.25 21.75
CA ILE A 694 -18.96 -25.51 23.00
C ILE A 694 -19.11 -26.53 24.12
N VAL A 695 -18.13 -26.60 25.01
CA VAL A 695 -18.14 -27.53 26.15
C VAL A 695 -18.49 -26.84 27.46
N ASP A 696 -18.92 -27.61 28.46
CA ASP A 696 -19.27 -27.11 29.79
C ASP A 696 -18.09 -26.44 30.54
#